data_AF-A0A7V2N1X9-F1
#
_entry.id   AF-A0A7V2N1X9-F1
#
_cell.length_a   1.000
_cell.length_b   1.000
_cell.length_c   1.000
_cell.angle_alpha   90.00
_cell.angle_beta   90.00
_cell.angle_gamma   90.00
#
_symmetry.space_group_name_H-M   'P 1'
#
loop_
_entity.id
_entity.type
_entity.pdbx_description
1 polymer ?
#
loop_
_entity_poly.entity_id
_entity_poly.type
_entity_poly.pdbx_seq_one_letter_code
_entity_poly.pdbx_strand_id
1 'polypeptide(L)'
;MHVYCLDPSGRLQWKSRRLPGLSLRDHAPTIWRGLAVVRTNPADGFHTVMGRNGEMLEAVQRAIPLSPEDEVLLDRWGDYLVTPTPQRRHAEYEAVTRYLRENPHDQTFFTLDLADGTEPWIAPVLYTCGLHNPATPPTFNPTTGELYTFYRTAMTHYLRGIRRYSALGRMDRGTGRIVWSWPQAGHEGWHDFPMIGDETQALSMMGPVLISNHQGELKGLRLDTARTVPIWSGRDTYGGIFGPAALPGGKDIWQQAREMAAEGYLTGMPNEWHGPDRSIAAVAGGRLFWVVGSQVVCLAGPQVPRSDTGGREPPDLIRDRRRFVIGGNMTEPRGTFDATVPRPTVTEAEAEALCRQVRPRHTPPPQEPHAQALQRRLDAAIGELIDGGPWAPFIVELGIVREEAYFRRTAETMGIVALAIPHLSGGDRARDYLRGLLQDGMPMTRPLFEADGRHREFYDYGPGMRAFARRPVQYEAGIEDVYGLWAAVYYADLKAAGAEQMDAVERACARFLAQPVTFDHDDDRQDAAEHLNAQIAGLIGYLRLADTYDRGEHVAGARRRLAPLLAERLYHEQADSRLLRHSDLGQGNMRHYAKVPRYLRLVPELSEWLGQRATESLRMHVEGLADELPLWYQAWGERMIGGENYVSPPNLSRGLFMAMADGLGASPERL
;
A
#
# COMPACT_ATOMS: atom_id res chain seq x y z
N MET A 1 -0.35 -12.42 12.54
CA MET A 1 -0.99 -11.39 13.39
C MET A 1 -1.54 -12.00 14.68
N HIS A 2 -1.88 -11.21 15.70
CA HIS A 2 -2.53 -11.68 16.93
C HIS A 2 -3.76 -10.83 17.24
N VAL A 3 -4.80 -11.43 17.80
CA VAL A 3 -5.94 -10.73 18.38
C VAL A 3 -5.81 -10.76 19.90
N TYR A 4 -6.06 -9.62 20.53
CA TYR A 4 -5.97 -9.44 21.96
C TYR A 4 -7.36 -9.08 22.50
N CYS A 5 -7.77 -9.75 23.58
CA CYS A 5 -8.93 -9.33 24.35
C CYS A 5 -8.46 -8.65 25.63
N LEU A 6 -8.89 -7.41 25.81
CA LEU A 6 -8.57 -6.58 26.96
C LEU A 6 -9.89 -6.28 27.70
N ASP A 7 -9.86 -6.24 29.02
CA ASP A 7 -10.97 -5.67 29.78
C ASP A 7 -10.97 -4.13 29.69
N PRO A 8 -12.02 -3.43 30.16
CA PRO A 8 -12.08 -1.96 30.09
C PRO A 8 -10.94 -1.23 30.82
N SER A 9 -10.19 -1.90 31.71
CA SER A 9 -9.00 -1.33 32.36
C SER A 9 -7.73 -1.49 31.53
N GLY A 10 -7.80 -2.18 30.38
CA GLY A 10 -6.68 -2.51 29.53
C GLY A 10 -5.94 -3.79 29.93
N ARG A 11 -6.44 -4.55 30.92
CA ARG A 11 -5.80 -5.80 31.35
C ARG A 11 -6.11 -6.92 30.37
N LEU A 12 -5.05 -7.59 29.91
CA LEU A 12 -5.12 -8.73 28.99
C LEU A 12 -5.92 -9.89 29.61
N GLN A 13 -6.99 -10.30 28.93
CA GLN A 13 -7.77 -11.49 29.25
C GLN A 13 -7.20 -12.71 28.53
N TRP A 14 -6.98 -12.58 27.21
CA TRP A 14 -6.35 -13.61 26.39
C TRP A 14 -5.70 -13.00 25.15
N LYS A 15 -4.78 -13.77 24.57
CA LYS A 15 -4.11 -13.49 23.30
C LYS A 15 -4.31 -14.70 22.39
N SER A 16 -4.83 -14.50 21.19
CA SER A 16 -5.03 -15.60 20.23
C SER A 16 -3.70 -16.24 19.83
N ARG A 17 -3.76 -17.47 19.28
CA ARG A 17 -2.67 -18.01 18.45
C ARG A 17 -2.30 -17.02 17.35
N ARG A 18 -1.09 -17.12 16.80
CA ARG A 18 -0.71 -16.32 15.62
C ARG A 18 -1.65 -16.70 14.47
N LEU A 19 -2.43 -15.73 14.01
CA LEU A 19 -3.32 -15.87 12.86
C LEU A 19 -2.52 -15.60 11.57
N PRO A 20 -2.69 -16.42 10.53
CA PRO A 20 -2.14 -16.17 9.20
C PRO A 20 -2.80 -14.96 8.53
N GLY A 21 -2.19 -14.51 7.45
CA GLY A 21 -2.60 -13.34 6.68
C GLY A 21 -1.62 -12.18 6.78
N LEU A 22 -1.82 -11.21 5.92
CA LEU A 22 -0.92 -10.09 5.66
C LEU A 22 -1.24 -8.87 6.55
N SER A 23 -2.51 -8.50 6.61
CA SER A 23 -3.00 -7.36 7.38
C SER A 23 -4.40 -7.60 7.97
N LEU A 24 -4.78 -6.70 8.87
CA LEU A 24 -6.14 -6.47 9.35
C LEU A 24 -6.57 -5.07 8.87
N ARG A 25 -7.86 -4.88 8.62
CA ARG A 25 -8.44 -3.56 8.27
C ARG A 25 -9.00 -2.90 9.53
N ASP A 26 -9.36 -1.62 9.46
CA ASP A 26 -10.02 -0.83 10.51
C ASP A 26 -11.47 -1.28 10.84
N HIS A 27 -11.84 -2.49 10.43
CA HIS A 27 -13.10 -3.12 10.80
C HIS A 27 -13.12 -3.52 12.28
N ALA A 28 -14.22 -3.17 12.96
CA ALA A 28 -14.51 -3.77 14.25
C ALA A 28 -14.74 -5.29 14.10
N PRO A 29 -14.26 -6.12 15.03
CA PRO A 29 -14.64 -7.53 15.06
C PRO A 29 -16.16 -7.70 15.18
N THR A 30 -16.74 -8.64 14.44
CA THR A 30 -18.16 -8.97 14.61
C THR A 30 -18.33 -9.84 15.85
N ILE A 31 -19.02 -9.31 16.86
CA ILE A 31 -19.32 -10.04 18.09
C ILE A 31 -20.63 -10.79 17.91
N TRP A 32 -20.58 -12.12 17.84
CA TRP A 32 -21.71 -12.98 17.52
C TRP A 32 -21.73 -14.26 18.36
N ARG A 33 -22.78 -14.42 19.19
CA ARG A 33 -23.05 -15.66 19.96
C ARG A 33 -21.81 -16.24 20.67
N GLY A 34 -21.13 -15.39 21.45
CA GLY A 34 -19.93 -15.76 22.21
C GLY A 34 -18.64 -15.82 21.40
N LEU A 35 -18.66 -15.44 20.11
CA LEU A 35 -17.49 -15.40 19.25
C LEU A 35 -17.15 -13.97 18.83
N ALA A 36 -15.86 -13.68 18.69
CA ALA A 36 -15.35 -12.57 17.90
C ALA A 36 -14.94 -13.08 16.51
N VAL A 37 -15.53 -12.52 15.46
CA VAL A 37 -15.15 -12.84 14.08
C VAL A 37 -14.25 -11.75 13.53
N VAL A 38 -13.09 -12.14 13.00
CA VAL A 38 -12.13 -11.24 12.34
C VAL A 38 -11.74 -11.77 10.96
N ARG A 39 -11.38 -10.86 10.06
CA ARG A 39 -10.99 -11.17 8.68
C ARG A 39 -9.62 -10.58 8.37
N THR A 40 -8.83 -11.31 7.60
CA THR A 40 -7.53 -10.87 7.08
C THR A 40 -7.54 -10.95 5.57
N ASN A 41 -6.50 -10.43 4.93
CA ASN A 41 -6.12 -10.79 3.55
C ASN A 41 -5.00 -11.84 3.57
N PRO A 42 -4.88 -12.70 2.53
CA PRO A 42 -3.85 -13.71 2.48
C PRO A 42 -2.46 -13.06 2.41
N ALA A 43 -1.43 -13.75 2.90
CA ALA A 43 -0.04 -13.31 2.74
C ALA A 43 0.57 -13.89 1.46
N ASP A 44 -0.14 -13.75 0.35
CA ASP A 44 0.22 -14.29 -0.97
C ASP A 44 -0.40 -13.42 -2.07
N GLY A 45 0.04 -13.57 -3.32
CA GLY A 45 -0.41 -12.68 -4.39
C GLY A 45 -1.92 -12.75 -4.65
N PHE A 46 -2.61 -11.59 -4.75
CA PHE A 46 -4.08 -11.54 -4.88
C PHE A 46 -4.62 -12.44 -6.01
N HIS A 47 -4.04 -12.29 -7.21
CA HIS A 47 -4.42 -13.05 -8.38
C HIS A 47 -4.11 -14.55 -8.26
N THR A 48 -3.02 -14.88 -7.59
CA THR A 48 -2.57 -16.25 -7.31
C THR A 48 -3.56 -16.94 -6.39
N VAL A 49 -3.94 -16.32 -5.28
CA VAL A 49 -4.88 -16.88 -4.31
C VAL A 49 -6.26 -17.06 -4.94
N MET A 50 -6.76 -16.06 -5.66
CA MET A 50 -8.07 -16.15 -6.31
C MET A 50 -8.10 -17.25 -7.39
N GLY A 51 -7.01 -17.41 -8.16
CA GLY A 51 -6.85 -18.48 -9.14
C GLY A 51 -6.83 -19.87 -8.49
N ARG A 52 -5.93 -20.07 -7.52
CA ARG A 52 -5.79 -21.33 -6.76
C ARG A 52 -7.10 -21.76 -6.09
N ASN A 53 -7.84 -20.81 -5.51
CA ASN A 53 -9.15 -21.06 -4.93
C ASN A 53 -10.16 -21.54 -5.99
N GLY A 54 -10.19 -20.90 -7.17
CA GLY A 54 -11.06 -21.30 -8.28
C GLY A 54 -10.74 -22.70 -8.80
N GLU A 55 -9.45 -22.97 -9.06
CA GLU A 55 -8.96 -24.29 -9.52
C GLU A 55 -9.33 -25.41 -8.54
N MET A 56 -9.20 -25.16 -7.23
CA MET A 56 -9.58 -26.13 -6.20
C MET A 56 -11.09 -26.39 -6.21
N LEU A 57 -11.92 -25.34 -6.27
CA LEU A 57 -13.38 -25.48 -6.33
C LEU A 57 -13.83 -26.24 -7.59
N GLU A 58 -13.25 -25.92 -8.75
CA GLU A 58 -13.49 -26.64 -10.00
C GLU A 58 -13.14 -28.13 -9.86
N ALA A 59 -11.95 -28.45 -9.36
CA ALA A 59 -11.50 -29.83 -9.22
C ALA A 59 -12.44 -30.65 -8.33
N VAL A 60 -12.92 -30.06 -7.23
CA VAL A 60 -13.88 -30.71 -6.32
C VAL A 60 -15.19 -31.02 -7.03
N GLN A 61 -15.76 -30.05 -7.77
CA GLN A 61 -17.04 -30.25 -8.42
C GLN A 61 -16.96 -31.21 -9.61
N ARG A 62 -15.87 -31.19 -10.37
CA ARG A 62 -15.65 -32.14 -11.48
C ARG A 62 -15.42 -33.58 -11.01
N ALA A 63 -14.94 -33.79 -9.79
CA ALA A 63 -14.78 -35.12 -9.22
C ALA A 63 -16.11 -35.81 -8.89
N ILE A 64 -17.23 -35.06 -8.85
CA ILE A 64 -18.57 -35.58 -8.60
C ILE A 64 -19.29 -35.76 -9.94
N PRO A 65 -19.62 -37.00 -10.34
CA PRO A 65 -20.38 -37.26 -11.57
C PRO A 65 -21.68 -36.46 -11.61
N LEU A 66 -22.04 -35.95 -12.78
CA LEU A 66 -23.31 -35.27 -12.98
C LEU A 66 -24.46 -36.28 -12.81
N SER A 67 -25.38 -35.95 -11.92
CA SER A 67 -26.68 -36.59 -11.76
C SER A 67 -27.75 -35.86 -12.59
N PRO A 68 -28.93 -36.45 -12.83
CA PRO A 68 -30.03 -35.77 -13.51
C PRO A 68 -30.48 -34.45 -12.85
N GLU A 69 -30.22 -34.29 -11.54
CA GLU A 69 -30.53 -33.09 -10.77
C GLU A 69 -29.46 -31.99 -10.87
N ASP A 70 -28.31 -32.28 -11.49
CA ASP A 70 -27.22 -31.34 -11.68
C ASP A 70 -27.32 -30.61 -13.03
N GLU A 71 -27.04 -29.31 -13.01
CA GLU A 71 -26.89 -28.49 -14.21
C GLU A 71 -25.56 -27.73 -14.13
N VAL A 72 -24.84 -27.68 -15.26
CA VAL A 72 -23.64 -26.85 -15.41
C VAL A 72 -24.07 -25.44 -15.79
N LEU A 73 -23.92 -24.51 -14.85
CA LEU A 73 -24.27 -23.10 -15.02
C LEU A 73 -23.24 -22.34 -15.85
N LEU A 74 -21.96 -22.71 -15.73
CA LEU A 74 -20.85 -22.12 -16.48
C LEU A 74 -19.68 -23.11 -16.59
N ASP A 75 -19.11 -23.27 -17.78
CA ASP A 75 -17.86 -24.00 -18.02
C ASP A 75 -17.04 -23.27 -19.09
N ARG A 76 -16.49 -22.10 -18.71
CA ARG A 76 -15.76 -21.19 -19.61
C ARG A 76 -14.75 -20.37 -18.83
N TRP A 77 -13.69 -19.90 -19.53
CA TRP A 77 -12.70 -18.98 -18.98
C TRP A 77 -11.95 -19.48 -17.73
N GLY A 78 -11.89 -20.80 -17.53
CA GLY A 78 -11.33 -21.41 -16.31
C GLY A 78 -12.26 -21.40 -15.10
N ASP A 79 -13.56 -21.12 -15.31
CA ASP A 79 -14.59 -21.23 -14.28
C ASP A 79 -15.48 -22.45 -14.53
N TYR A 80 -15.77 -23.22 -13.48
CA TYR A 80 -16.74 -24.32 -13.49
C TYR A 80 -17.78 -24.13 -12.38
N LEU A 81 -19.00 -23.75 -12.76
CA LEU A 81 -20.11 -23.49 -11.85
C LEU A 81 -21.26 -24.46 -12.11
N VAL A 82 -21.86 -24.97 -11.05
CA VAL A 82 -22.91 -26.00 -11.08
C VAL A 82 -24.07 -25.64 -10.16
N THR A 83 -25.23 -26.22 -10.36
CA THR A 83 -26.36 -26.03 -9.45
C THR A 83 -26.06 -26.55 -8.04
N PRO A 84 -26.54 -25.88 -6.99
CA PRO A 84 -26.35 -26.32 -5.62
C PRO A 84 -27.18 -27.57 -5.31
N THR A 85 -26.51 -28.69 -5.01
CA THR A 85 -27.14 -29.89 -4.43
C THR A 85 -26.57 -30.20 -3.04
N PRO A 86 -27.29 -30.91 -2.16
CA PRO A 86 -26.77 -31.29 -0.84
C PRO A 86 -25.44 -32.06 -0.91
N GLN A 87 -25.30 -32.96 -1.89
CA GLN A 87 -24.08 -33.75 -2.10
C GLN A 87 -22.89 -32.88 -2.50
N ARG A 88 -23.06 -32.02 -3.51
CA ARG A 88 -22.02 -31.08 -3.98
C ARG A 88 -21.61 -30.10 -2.89
N ARG A 89 -22.59 -29.60 -2.13
CA ARG A 89 -22.38 -28.69 -1.02
C ARG A 89 -21.55 -29.35 0.09
N HIS A 90 -21.89 -30.57 0.47
CA HIS A 90 -21.14 -31.30 1.47
C HIS A 90 -19.69 -31.54 1.01
N ALA A 91 -19.49 -32.00 -0.22
CA ALA A 91 -18.15 -32.26 -0.76
C ALA A 91 -17.29 -30.99 -0.82
N GLU A 92 -17.85 -29.86 -1.25
CA GLU A 92 -17.14 -28.58 -1.26
C GLU A 92 -16.75 -28.13 0.15
N TYR A 93 -17.65 -28.23 1.13
CA TYR A 93 -17.33 -27.85 2.51
C TYR A 93 -16.22 -28.69 3.12
N GLU A 94 -16.24 -30.01 2.93
CA GLU A 94 -15.17 -30.87 3.41
C GLU A 94 -13.84 -30.55 2.72
N ALA A 95 -13.87 -30.31 1.41
CA ALA A 95 -12.67 -29.98 0.64
C ALA A 95 -12.08 -28.63 1.03
N VAL A 96 -12.89 -27.57 1.15
CA VAL A 96 -12.45 -26.23 1.56
C VAL A 96 -11.90 -26.26 2.99
N THR A 97 -12.60 -26.93 3.92
CA THR A 97 -12.16 -27.01 5.32
C THR A 97 -10.85 -27.76 5.45
N ARG A 98 -10.69 -28.88 4.72
CA ARG A 98 -9.42 -29.61 4.65
C ARG A 98 -8.32 -28.73 4.05
N TYR A 99 -8.62 -28.07 2.93
CA TYR A 99 -7.69 -27.19 2.24
C TYR A 99 -7.14 -26.10 3.17
N LEU A 100 -8.02 -25.38 3.90
CA LEU A 100 -7.61 -24.31 4.82
C LEU A 100 -6.80 -24.83 6.01
N ARG A 101 -7.04 -26.08 6.45
CA ARG A 101 -6.24 -26.73 7.49
C ARG A 101 -4.82 -27.06 6.99
N GLU A 102 -4.71 -27.51 5.75
CA GLU A 102 -3.43 -27.86 5.10
C GLU A 102 -2.68 -26.63 4.60
N ASN A 103 -3.39 -25.54 4.31
CA ASN A 103 -2.89 -24.29 3.74
C ASN A 103 -3.29 -23.10 4.63
N PRO A 104 -2.80 -23.02 5.88
CA PRO A 104 -3.24 -22.00 6.82
C PRO A 104 -2.99 -20.57 6.32
N HIS A 105 -2.00 -20.34 5.45
CA HIS A 105 -1.72 -19.02 4.85
C HIS A 105 -2.88 -18.44 4.02
N ASP A 106 -3.84 -19.28 3.60
CA ASP A 106 -5.05 -18.85 2.88
C ASP A 106 -6.27 -18.69 3.79
N GLN A 107 -6.18 -19.06 5.08
CA GLN A 107 -7.26 -18.83 6.03
C GLN A 107 -7.37 -17.32 6.28
N THR A 108 -8.52 -16.75 5.92
CA THR A 108 -8.82 -15.31 6.04
C THR A 108 -10.09 -15.05 6.85
N PHE A 109 -10.73 -16.09 7.37
CA PHE A 109 -11.91 -16.01 8.24
C PHE A 109 -11.57 -16.69 9.55
N PHE A 110 -11.63 -15.95 10.66
CA PHE A 110 -11.34 -16.48 11.97
C PHE A 110 -12.49 -16.22 12.93
N THR A 111 -12.83 -17.24 13.70
CA THR A 111 -13.79 -17.11 14.79
C THR A 111 -13.13 -17.48 16.09
N LEU A 112 -13.11 -16.55 17.04
CA LEU A 112 -12.42 -16.71 18.31
C LEU A 112 -13.45 -16.73 19.44
N ASP A 113 -13.38 -17.73 20.30
CA ASP A 113 -14.21 -17.77 21.50
C ASP A 113 -13.85 -16.62 22.43
N LEU A 114 -14.85 -15.87 22.90
CA LEU A 114 -14.63 -14.73 23.77
C LEU A 114 -14.08 -15.14 25.15
N ALA A 115 -14.22 -16.41 25.54
CA ALA A 115 -13.71 -16.91 26.81
C ALA A 115 -12.19 -17.07 26.82
N ASP A 116 -11.58 -17.56 25.73
CA ASP A 116 -10.17 -17.96 25.72
C ASP A 116 -9.41 -17.67 24.41
N GLY A 117 -10.09 -17.15 23.39
CA GLY A 117 -9.49 -16.85 22.08
C GLY A 117 -9.21 -18.09 21.23
N THR A 118 -9.76 -19.26 21.57
CA THR A 118 -9.64 -20.48 20.75
C THR A 118 -10.60 -20.44 19.57
N GLU A 119 -10.27 -21.17 18.50
CA GLU A 119 -11.11 -21.26 17.32
C GLU A 119 -11.92 -22.56 17.36
N PRO A 120 -13.26 -22.51 17.52
CA PRO A 120 -14.07 -23.72 17.71
C PRO A 120 -14.15 -24.59 16.44
N TRP A 121 -13.97 -23.99 15.27
CA TRP A 121 -13.98 -24.65 13.98
C TRP A 121 -13.32 -23.77 12.92
N ILE A 122 -12.90 -24.37 11.81
CA ILE A 122 -12.45 -23.64 10.61
C ILE A 122 -13.65 -23.55 9.66
N ALA A 123 -14.15 -22.34 9.38
CA ALA A 123 -15.25 -22.16 8.45
C ALA A 123 -14.78 -22.37 7.00
N PRO A 124 -15.62 -22.95 6.12
CA PRO A 124 -15.34 -23.10 4.69
C PRO A 124 -15.53 -21.76 3.95
N VAL A 125 -14.82 -20.72 4.38
CA VAL A 125 -14.90 -19.36 3.83
C VAL A 125 -13.53 -18.99 3.26
N LEU A 126 -13.43 -19.05 1.94
CA LEU A 126 -12.27 -18.57 1.19
C LEU A 126 -12.26 -17.04 1.12
N TYR A 127 -11.13 -16.48 0.73
CA TYR A 127 -10.91 -15.04 0.56
C TYR A 127 -11.82 -14.46 -0.55
N THR A 128 -12.48 -13.31 -0.33
CA THR A 128 -13.57 -12.80 -1.19
C THR A 128 -13.45 -11.34 -1.62
N CYS A 129 -12.34 -10.66 -1.30
CA CYS A 129 -12.28 -9.21 -1.41
C CYS A 129 -11.35 -8.75 -2.53
N GLY A 130 -11.73 -7.66 -3.19
CA GLY A 130 -10.89 -6.98 -4.17
C GLY A 130 -9.66 -6.31 -3.60
N LEU A 131 -8.78 -5.85 -4.49
CA LEU A 131 -7.64 -4.96 -4.17
C LEU A 131 -6.64 -5.52 -3.15
N HIS A 132 -6.72 -6.83 -2.94
CA HIS A 132 -6.04 -7.55 -1.87
C HIS A 132 -6.39 -7.10 -0.43
N ASN A 133 -7.52 -6.43 -0.22
CA ASN A 133 -7.91 -5.97 1.11
C ASN A 133 -8.36 -7.07 2.06
N PRO A 134 -8.21 -6.88 3.38
CA PRO A 134 -8.90 -7.73 4.34
C PRO A 134 -10.39 -7.77 4.02
N ALA A 135 -10.93 -8.98 3.92
CA ALA A 135 -12.30 -9.16 3.47
C ALA A 135 -13.32 -8.63 4.48
N THR A 136 -14.49 -8.24 3.97
CA THR A 136 -15.62 -7.73 4.73
C THR A 136 -15.95 -8.59 5.95
N PRO A 137 -16.11 -7.98 7.14
CA PRO A 137 -16.59 -8.71 8.30
C PRO A 137 -18.03 -9.20 8.06
N PRO A 138 -18.43 -10.33 8.64
CA PRO A 138 -19.82 -10.75 8.56
C PRO A 138 -20.73 -9.78 9.31
N THR A 139 -22.01 -9.75 8.97
CA THR A 139 -23.04 -9.08 9.76
C THR A 139 -24.05 -10.10 10.28
N PHE A 140 -24.86 -9.74 11.26
CA PHE A 140 -25.91 -10.64 11.77
C PHE A 140 -27.22 -9.91 11.96
N ASN A 141 -28.32 -10.64 11.77
CA ASN A 141 -29.64 -10.15 12.12
C ASN A 141 -29.78 -10.14 13.65
N PRO A 142 -29.97 -8.98 14.31
CA PRO A 142 -30.03 -8.90 15.76
C PRO A 142 -31.26 -9.60 16.37
N THR A 143 -32.32 -9.79 15.58
CA THR A 143 -33.56 -10.44 16.01
C THR A 143 -33.45 -11.96 15.94
N THR A 144 -32.94 -12.51 14.84
CA THR A 144 -32.83 -13.98 14.66
C THR A 144 -31.49 -14.54 15.13
N GLY A 145 -30.47 -13.68 15.24
CA GLY A 145 -29.09 -14.05 15.52
C GLY A 145 -28.42 -14.82 14.38
N GLU A 146 -28.98 -14.79 13.17
CA GLU A 146 -28.38 -15.42 11.98
C GLU A 146 -27.25 -14.55 11.43
N LEU A 147 -26.09 -15.15 11.21
CA LEU A 147 -24.90 -14.49 10.68
C LEU A 147 -24.80 -14.69 9.16
N TYR A 148 -24.48 -13.62 8.45
CA TYR A 148 -24.33 -13.57 7.00
C TYR A 148 -22.92 -13.08 6.63
N THR A 149 -22.31 -13.72 5.63
CA THR A 149 -20.96 -13.38 5.17
C THR A 149 -20.81 -13.66 3.68
N PHE A 150 -19.93 -12.94 3.01
CA PHE A 150 -19.49 -13.32 1.67
C PHE A 150 -18.50 -14.48 1.74
N TYR A 151 -18.66 -15.40 0.80
CA TYR A 151 -17.78 -16.55 0.64
C TYR A 151 -17.66 -16.94 -0.84
N ARG A 152 -16.70 -17.81 -1.17
CA ARG A 152 -16.56 -18.36 -2.53
C ARG A 152 -17.12 -19.77 -2.61
N THR A 153 -17.82 -20.07 -3.69
CA THR A 153 -18.41 -21.38 -3.99
C THR A 153 -18.57 -21.59 -5.49
N ALA A 154 -18.41 -22.84 -5.96
CA ALA A 154 -18.73 -23.22 -7.33
C ALA A 154 -20.24 -23.40 -7.57
N MET A 155 -21.07 -23.25 -6.53
CA MET A 155 -22.51 -23.43 -6.61
C MET A 155 -23.29 -22.11 -6.58
N THR A 156 -22.75 -21.07 -7.21
CA THR A 156 -23.36 -19.73 -7.24
C THR A 156 -24.02 -19.43 -8.60
N HIS A 157 -25.21 -18.84 -8.55
CA HIS A 157 -25.87 -18.27 -9.75
C HIS A 157 -25.43 -16.82 -10.04
N TYR A 158 -24.41 -16.32 -9.35
CA TYR A 158 -23.78 -15.04 -9.66
C TYR A 158 -22.73 -15.23 -10.77
N LEU A 159 -23.19 -15.26 -12.03
CA LEU A 159 -22.41 -15.71 -13.19
C LEU A 159 -21.62 -14.59 -13.92
N ARG A 160 -21.73 -13.33 -13.48
CA ARG A 160 -21.04 -12.17 -14.08
C ARG A 160 -19.96 -11.60 -13.16
N GLY A 161 -19.08 -10.78 -13.75
CA GLY A 161 -17.99 -10.10 -13.03
C GLY A 161 -16.63 -10.77 -13.19
N ILE A 162 -15.61 -10.09 -12.68
CA ILE A 162 -14.22 -10.58 -12.63
C ILE A 162 -14.03 -11.35 -11.31
N ARG A 163 -13.13 -12.34 -11.30
CA ARG A 163 -12.89 -13.26 -10.17
C ARG A 163 -14.20 -13.84 -9.58
N ARG A 164 -14.96 -14.59 -10.42
CA ARG A 164 -16.22 -15.29 -10.10
C ARG A 164 -16.12 -16.21 -8.87
N TYR A 165 -17.19 -16.95 -8.57
CA TYR A 165 -17.40 -17.79 -7.38
C TYR A 165 -18.00 -17.06 -6.16
N SER A 166 -18.29 -15.76 -6.23
CA SER A 166 -18.89 -15.02 -5.11
C SER A 166 -20.31 -15.46 -4.78
N ALA A 167 -20.59 -15.60 -3.49
CA ALA A 167 -21.93 -15.81 -2.96
C ALA A 167 -22.07 -15.20 -1.56
N LEU A 168 -23.31 -14.96 -1.15
CA LEU A 168 -23.67 -14.67 0.23
C LEU A 168 -24.04 -15.97 0.94
N GLY A 169 -23.49 -16.21 2.13
CA GLY A 169 -23.75 -17.39 2.93
C GLY A 169 -24.33 -17.04 4.30
N ARG A 170 -25.27 -17.87 4.79
CA ARG A 170 -25.70 -17.85 6.20
C ARG A 170 -25.00 -18.96 6.96
N MET A 171 -24.40 -18.63 8.09
CA MET A 171 -23.54 -19.54 8.86
C MET A 171 -24.30 -20.19 10.03
N ASP A 172 -24.04 -21.48 10.24
CA ASP A 172 -24.42 -22.20 11.45
C ASP A 172 -23.34 -22.05 12.53
N ARG A 173 -23.74 -21.66 13.75
CA ARG A 173 -22.83 -21.42 14.87
C ARG A 173 -22.18 -22.71 15.39
N GLY A 174 -22.90 -23.82 15.37
CA GLY A 174 -22.44 -25.08 15.94
C GLY A 174 -21.31 -25.69 15.12
N THR A 175 -21.43 -25.61 13.79
CA THR A 175 -20.52 -26.29 12.84
C THR A 175 -19.61 -25.36 12.06
N GLY A 176 -19.91 -24.05 12.02
CA GLY A 176 -19.23 -23.09 11.16
C GLY A 176 -19.60 -23.19 9.68
N ARG A 177 -20.49 -24.11 9.31
CA ARG A 177 -20.85 -24.37 7.91
C ARG A 177 -21.83 -23.33 7.39
N ILE A 178 -21.76 -23.08 6.09
CA ILE A 178 -22.76 -22.29 5.38
C ILE A 178 -23.99 -23.17 5.14
N VAL A 179 -25.13 -22.82 5.73
CA VAL A 179 -26.38 -23.61 5.67
C VAL A 179 -27.41 -23.06 4.70
N TRP A 180 -27.16 -21.86 4.17
CA TRP A 180 -27.96 -21.24 3.12
C TRP A 180 -27.05 -20.35 2.28
N SER A 181 -27.36 -20.21 0.99
CA SER A 181 -26.57 -19.37 0.09
C SER A 181 -27.46 -18.64 -0.89
N TRP A 182 -27.03 -17.46 -1.28
CA TRP A 182 -27.66 -16.62 -2.29
C TRP A 182 -26.61 -16.17 -3.32
N PRO A 183 -26.97 -16.08 -4.61
CA PRO A 183 -28.29 -16.33 -5.20
C PRO A 183 -28.69 -17.82 -5.30
N GLN A 184 -30.00 -18.10 -5.20
CA GLN A 184 -30.57 -19.46 -5.31
C GLN A 184 -31.12 -19.81 -6.71
N ALA A 185 -31.19 -18.83 -7.61
CA ALA A 185 -31.68 -18.99 -8.98
C ALA A 185 -30.93 -18.02 -9.91
N GLY A 186 -31.14 -18.10 -11.23
CA GLY A 186 -30.45 -17.24 -12.19
C GLY A 186 -30.63 -15.75 -11.90
N HIS A 187 -29.50 -15.04 -11.76
CA HIS A 187 -29.45 -13.58 -11.71
C HIS A 187 -28.55 -13.09 -12.84
N GLU A 188 -29.11 -12.27 -13.74
CA GLU A 188 -28.40 -11.78 -14.92
C GLU A 188 -27.74 -10.40 -14.70
N GLY A 189 -27.95 -9.79 -13.53
CA GLY A 189 -27.52 -8.44 -13.21
C GLY A 189 -26.25 -8.38 -12.37
N TRP A 190 -25.25 -7.68 -12.89
CA TRP A 190 -24.07 -7.25 -12.11
C TRP A 190 -24.48 -6.36 -10.91
N HIS A 191 -25.65 -5.71 -11.00
CA HIS A 191 -26.19 -4.66 -10.10
C HIS A 191 -27.26 -5.14 -9.09
N ASP A 192 -27.53 -6.44 -9.01
CA ASP A 192 -28.61 -6.95 -8.18
C ASP A 192 -28.25 -6.84 -6.68
N PHE A 193 -27.02 -7.20 -6.34
CA PHE A 193 -26.44 -7.07 -5.01
C PHE A 193 -24.91 -7.05 -5.16
N PRO A 194 -24.18 -6.03 -4.66
CA PRO A 194 -22.76 -5.89 -4.93
C PRO A 194 -21.97 -6.99 -4.20
N MET A 195 -21.29 -7.84 -4.98
CA MET A 195 -20.49 -9.00 -4.53
C MET A 195 -19.32 -9.30 -5.49
N ILE A 196 -18.81 -8.28 -6.16
CA ILE A 196 -17.84 -8.41 -7.25
C ILE A 196 -16.47 -8.76 -6.65
N GLY A 197 -15.84 -9.83 -7.16
CA GLY A 197 -14.71 -10.47 -6.48
C GLY A 197 -13.39 -9.70 -6.52
N ASP A 198 -13.25 -8.73 -7.41
CA ASP A 198 -12.12 -7.80 -7.48
C ASP A 198 -12.43 -6.39 -6.93
N GLU A 199 -13.61 -6.21 -6.31
CA GLU A 199 -14.01 -4.98 -5.65
C GLU A 199 -14.22 -5.20 -4.13
N THR A 200 -14.37 -4.13 -3.36
CA THR A 200 -14.65 -4.21 -1.91
C THR A 200 -16.09 -3.80 -1.60
N GLN A 201 -16.72 -4.47 -0.63
CA GLN A 201 -18.12 -4.22 -0.26
C GLN A 201 -18.37 -4.42 1.23
N ALA A 202 -19.34 -3.73 1.85
CA ALA A 202 -19.76 -3.98 3.24
C ALA A 202 -21.02 -4.79 3.38
N LEU A 203 -21.22 -5.36 4.57
CA LEU A 203 -22.50 -5.90 5.00
C LEU A 203 -23.03 -5.18 6.25
N SER A 204 -24.27 -4.68 6.19
CA SER A 204 -25.06 -4.27 7.37
C SER A 204 -26.49 -4.81 7.33
N MET A 205 -27.25 -4.52 8.38
CA MET A 205 -28.65 -4.90 8.51
C MET A 205 -29.54 -3.67 8.73
N MET A 206 -30.68 -3.66 8.04
CA MET A 206 -31.80 -2.72 8.26
C MET A 206 -33.08 -3.53 8.46
N GLY A 207 -33.38 -3.86 9.72
CA GLY A 207 -34.48 -4.77 10.05
C GLY A 207 -34.25 -6.16 9.41
N PRO A 208 -35.18 -6.68 8.59
CA PRO A 208 -35.01 -7.95 7.87
C PRO A 208 -34.29 -7.81 6.51
N VAL A 209 -33.81 -6.60 6.18
CA VAL A 209 -33.11 -6.33 4.92
C VAL A 209 -31.60 -6.33 5.18
N LEU A 210 -30.89 -7.27 4.58
CA LEU A 210 -29.44 -7.26 4.53
C LEU A 210 -29.00 -6.20 3.52
N ILE A 211 -28.09 -5.33 3.90
CA ILE A 211 -27.56 -4.27 3.05
C ILE A 211 -26.16 -4.66 2.59
N SER A 212 -25.88 -4.51 1.30
CA SER A 212 -24.52 -4.48 0.77
C SER A 212 -24.24 -3.14 0.11
N ASN A 213 -23.07 -2.57 0.40
CA ASN A 213 -22.61 -1.32 -0.18
C ASN A 213 -21.27 -1.46 -0.92
N HIS A 214 -21.16 -0.73 -2.02
CA HIS A 214 -19.99 -0.54 -2.89
C HIS A 214 -19.94 0.94 -3.31
N GLN A 215 -18.84 1.52 -3.84
CA GLN A 215 -18.71 2.98 -4.11
C GLN A 215 -19.88 3.63 -4.85
N GLY A 216 -20.41 2.93 -5.84
CA GLY A 216 -21.49 3.43 -6.66
C GLY A 216 -22.85 2.86 -6.27
N GLU A 217 -22.91 1.87 -5.39
CA GLU A 217 -24.10 1.04 -5.23
C GLU A 217 -24.45 0.78 -3.77
N LEU A 218 -25.74 0.93 -3.46
CA LEU A 218 -26.31 0.51 -2.20
C LEU A 218 -27.53 -0.36 -2.50
N LYS A 219 -27.49 -1.63 -2.07
CA LYS A 219 -28.55 -2.60 -2.34
C LYS A 219 -28.98 -3.30 -1.08
N GLY A 220 -30.27 -3.59 -0.99
CA GLY A 220 -30.84 -4.45 0.03
C GLY A 220 -31.12 -5.85 -0.52
N LEU A 221 -31.13 -6.84 0.35
CA LEU A 221 -31.65 -8.19 0.12
C LEU A 221 -32.64 -8.48 1.24
N ARG A 222 -33.90 -8.68 0.87
CA ARG A 222 -34.93 -9.12 1.81
C ARG A 222 -34.74 -10.59 2.11
N LEU A 223 -34.44 -10.91 3.37
CA LEU A 223 -34.10 -12.27 3.78
C LEU A 223 -35.29 -13.24 3.77
N ASP A 224 -36.52 -12.73 3.87
CA ASP A 224 -37.76 -13.52 3.83
C ASP A 224 -38.13 -14.01 2.42
N THR A 225 -37.74 -13.24 1.40
CA THR A 225 -38.15 -13.44 0.01
C THR A 225 -36.98 -13.73 -0.92
N ALA A 226 -35.75 -13.57 -0.43
CA ALA A 226 -34.51 -13.63 -1.21
C ALA A 226 -34.49 -12.67 -2.42
N ARG A 227 -35.27 -11.59 -2.36
CA ARG A 227 -35.39 -10.58 -3.41
C ARG A 227 -34.56 -9.36 -3.07
N THR A 228 -33.86 -8.84 -4.07
CA THR A 228 -33.08 -7.62 -3.94
C THR A 228 -34.00 -6.40 -3.93
N VAL A 229 -33.57 -5.37 -3.22
CA VAL A 229 -34.24 -4.07 -3.10
C VAL A 229 -33.25 -3.02 -3.59
N PRO A 230 -33.52 -2.33 -4.70
CA PRO A 230 -32.66 -1.24 -5.13
C PRO A 230 -32.81 -0.08 -4.13
N ILE A 231 -31.69 0.40 -3.57
CA ILE A 231 -31.66 1.61 -2.75
C ILE A 231 -31.00 2.74 -3.54
N TRP A 232 -29.80 2.49 -4.08
CA TRP A 232 -29.11 3.40 -4.99
C TRP A 232 -28.21 2.62 -5.99
N SER A 233 -28.12 3.12 -7.22
CA SER A 233 -27.13 2.66 -8.22
C SER A 233 -26.65 3.84 -9.06
N GLY A 234 -25.34 4.06 -9.01
CA GLY A 234 -24.58 4.92 -9.89
C GLY A 234 -23.19 4.33 -10.01
N ARG A 235 -23.03 3.29 -10.85
CA ARG A 235 -21.71 2.68 -11.13
C ARG A 235 -20.69 3.78 -11.48
N ASP A 236 -19.44 3.61 -11.09
CA ASP A 236 -18.34 4.55 -11.36
C ASP A 236 -18.62 5.96 -10.81
N THR A 237 -19.41 6.02 -9.73
CA THR A 237 -19.59 7.20 -8.89
C THR A 237 -19.21 6.89 -7.43
N TYR A 238 -19.07 7.94 -6.63
CA TYR A 238 -18.95 7.91 -5.18
C TYR A 238 -20.23 8.50 -4.61
N GLY A 239 -21.12 7.65 -4.11
CA GLY A 239 -22.37 8.13 -3.52
C GLY A 239 -23.42 8.62 -4.52
N GLY A 240 -23.17 8.47 -5.83
CA GLY A 240 -23.92 9.19 -6.87
C GLY A 240 -23.56 10.67 -7.01
N ILE A 241 -22.54 11.15 -6.28
CA ILE A 241 -22.22 12.58 -6.18
C ILE A 241 -20.97 12.93 -6.99
N PHE A 242 -19.90 12.16 -6.83
CA PHE A 242 -18.63 12.36 -7.54
C PHE A 242 -18.32 11.17 -8.44
N GLY A 243 -17.33 11.32 -9.31
CA GLY A 243 -16.84 10.25 -10.17
C GLY A 243 -17.22 10.45 -11.64
N PRO A 244 -16.55 9.72 -12.55
CA PRO A 244 -16.74 9.86 -13.99
C PRO A 244 -18.19 9.79 -14.44
N ALA A 245 -18.99 8.90 -13.86
CA ALA A 245 -20.39 8.71 -14.23
C ALA A 245 -21.35 9.74 -13.61
N ALA A 246 -20.88 10.62 -12.71
CA ALA A 246 -21.67 11.71 -12.16
C ALA A 246 -21.59 12.99 -13.01
N LEU A 247 -20.74 13.01 -14.05
CA LEU A 247 -20.51 14.17 -14.90
C LEU A 247 -21.57 14.28 -16.03
N PRO A 248 -21.92 15.50 -16.48
CA PRO A 248 -22.95 15.72 -17.48
C PRO A 248 -22.43 15.52 -18.92
N GLY A 249 -22.85 14.49 -19.64
CA GLY A 249 -22.53 14.32 -21.08
C GLY A 249 -22.21 12.88 -21.47
N GLY A 250 -23.23 12.13 -21.88
CA GLY A 250 -23.12 10.68 -22.06
C GLY A 250 -22.32 10.24 -23.29
N LYS A 251 -21.29 9.42 -23.06
CA LYS A 251 -20.98 8.12 -23.70
C LYS A 251 -19.57 7.65 -23.34
N ASP A 252 -18.63 8.58 -23.17
CA ASP A 252 -17.27 8.31 -22.67
C ASP A 252 -17.03 9.09 -21.38
N ILE A 253 -17.44 8.48 -20.26
CA ILE A 253 -17.32 9.05 -18.93
C ILE A 253 -15.87 9.33 -18.53
N TRP A 254 -14.90 8.58 -19.06
CA TRP A 254 -13.49 8.71 -18.71
C TRP A 254 -12.84 9.88 -19.43
N GLN A 255 -13.12 10.03 -20.72
CA GLN A 255 -12.66 11.19 -21.48
C GLN A 255 -13.24 12.47 -20.86
N GLN A 256 -14.55 12.50 -20.59
CA GLN A 256 -15.20 13.63 -19.95
C GLN A 256 -14.60 13.95 -18.58
N ALA A 257 -14.32 12.93 -17.75
CA ALA A 257 -13.67 13.15 -16.46
C ALA A 257 -12.28 13.77 -16.58
N ARG A 258 -11.53 13.48 -17.66
CA ARG A 258 -10.24 14.12 -17.92
C ARG A 258 -10.40 15.57 -18.36
N GLU A 259 -11.33 15.84 -19.29
CA GLU A 259 -11.62 17.19 -19.77
C GLU A 259 -12.09 18.10 -18.62
N MET A 260 -13.03 17.62 -17.80
CA MET A 260 -13.53 18.35 -16.66
C MET A 260 -12.49 18.53 -15.55
N ALA A 261 -11.60 17.54 -15.33
CA ALA A 261 -10.46 17.68 -14.43
C ALA A 261 -9.49 18.77 -14.93
N ALA A 262 -9.22 18.82 -16.24
CA ALA A 262 -8.38 19.84 -16.85
C ALA A 262 -8.98 21.25 -16.70
N GLU A 263 -10.30 21.36 -16.70
CA GLU A 263 -11.02 22.60 -16.39
C GLU A 263 -11.03 22.95 -14.88
N GLY A 264 -10.50 22.09 -14.01
CA GLY A 264 -10.40 22.31 -12.57
C GLY A 264 -11.63 21.88 -11.77
N TYR A 265 -12.43 20.94 -12.30
CA TYR A 265 -13.53 20.34 -11.55
C TYR A 265 -13.12 19.04 -10.85
N LEU A 266 -13.83 18.76 -9.78
CA LEU A 266 -13.67 17.54 -8.99
C LEU A 266 -14.36 16.38 -9.70
N THR A 267 -13.59 15.60 -10.44
CA THR A 267 -14.12 14.46 -11.23
C THR A 267 -13.93 13.10 -10.56
N GLY A 268 -13.25 13.07 -9.41
CA GLY A 268 -13.06 11.90 -8.57
C GLY A 268 -12.63 12.29 -7.15
N MET A 269 -12.82 11.39 -6.19
CA MET A 269 -12.45 11.59 -4.78
C MET A 269 -11.21 10.76 -4.43
N PRO A 270 -10.16 11.30 -3.78
CA PRO A 270 -9.07 10.48 -3.24
C PRO A 270 -9.68 9.42 -2.35
N ASN A 271 -9.60 8.21 -2.83
CA ASN A 271 -10.17 7.07 -2.18
C ASN A 271 -9.46 5.85 -2.75
N GLU A 272 -9.59 4.76 -2.04
CA GLU A 272 -9.44 3.47 -2.65
C GLU A 272 -10.42 3.34 -3.83
N TRP A 273 -9.88 2.99 -5.00
CA TRP A 273 -10.70 2.80 -6.19
C TRP A 273 -11.30 1.41 -6.20
N HIS A 274 -12.59 1.29 -6.49
CA HIS A 274 -13.41 0.09 -6.20
C HIS A 274 -13.50 -0.24 -4.70
N GLY A 275 -13.21 0.74 -3.84
CA GLY A 275 -13.43 0.58 -2.42
C GLY A 275 -13.85 1.81 -1.65
N PRO A 276 -15.07 1.76 -1.12
CA PRO A 276 -15.39 2.36 0.15
C PRO A 276 -16.25 1.33 0.87
N ASP A 277 -15.58 0.27 1.28
CA ASP A 277 -16.05 -0.41 2.45
C ASP A 277 -15.05 -0.26 3.58
N ARG A 278 -14.89 0.98 4.05
CA ARG A 278 -14.37 1.16 5.42
C ARG A 278 -15.49 1.08 6.44
N SER A 279 -16.73 1.12 6.00
CA SER A 279 -17.85 1.19 6.91
C SER A 279 -19.14 0.76 6.25
N ILE A 280 -19.92 0.09 7.08
CA ILE A 280 -21.27 -0.32 6.79
C ILE A 280 -22.21 0.89 6.68
N ALA A 281 -23.30 0.74 5.92
CA ALA A 281 -24.40 1.70 5.99
C ALA A 281 -25.03 1.70 7.40
N ALA A 282 -25.31 2.89 7.93
CA ALA A 282 -25.84 3.09 9.28
C ALA A 282 -27.24 3.71 9.23
N VAL A 283 -28.15 3.23 10.10
CA VAL A 283 -29.48 3.80 10.28
C VAL A 283 -29.57 4.48 11.63
N ALA A 284 -29.75 5.79 11.64
CA ALA A 284 -29.84 6.59 12.87
C ALA A 284 -30.84 7.74 12.70
N GLY A 285 -31.66 8.00 13.72
CA GLY A 285 -32.64 9.11 13.70
C GLY A 285 -33.64 9.02 12.54
N GLY A 286 -33.99 7.82 12.10
CA GLY A 286 -34.85 7.63 10.92
C GLY A 286 -34.19 8.07 9.61
N ARG A 287 -32.86 8.01 9.51
CA ARG A 287 -32.08 8.34 8.31
C ARG A 287 -31.10 7.20 8.00
N LEU A 288 -30.83 6.99 6.72
CA LEU A 288 -29.82 6.05 6.23
C LEU A 288 -28.58 6.83 5.78
N PHE A 289 -27.46 6.55 6.44
CA PHE A 289 -26.15 7.13 6.15
C PHE A 289 -25.26 6.10 5.48
N TRP A 290 -24.62 6.54 4.40
CA TRP A 290 -23.69 5.75 3.61
C TRP A 290 -22.38 6.50 3.51
N VAL A 291 -21.32 5.93 4.06
CA VAL A 291 -19.98 6.51 3.97
C VAL A 291 -19.33 5.99 2.69
N VAL A 292 -18.84 6.91 1.87
CA VAL A 292 -18.32 6.58 0.54
C VAL A 292 -17.34 7.66 0.10
N GLY A 293 -16.19 7.33 -0.49
CA GLY A 293 -15.30 8.34 -1.09
C GLY A 293 -14.94 9.52 -0.16
N SER A 294 -14.58 9.24 1.09
CA SER A 294 -14.26 10.24 2.14
C SER A 294 -15.41 11.20 2.52
N GLN A 295 -16.66 10.86 2.23
CA GLN A 295 -17.85 11.63 2.62
C GLN A 295 -18.90 10.74 3.29
N VAL A 296 -19.87 11.36 3.97
CA VAL A 296 -21.06 10.71 4.51
C VAL A 296 -22.28 11.21 3.76
N VAL A 297 -22.92 10.32 3.01
CA VAL A 297 -24.12 10.60 2.22
C VAL A 297 -25.36 10.18 3.00
N CYS A 298 -26.30 11.11 3.21
CA CYS A 298 -27.60 10.83 3.80
C CYS A 298 -28.62 10.60 2.67
N LEU A 299 -28.89 9.33 2.32
CA LEU A 299 -29.68 8.99 1.12
C LEU A 299 -31.20 9.11 1.32
N ALA A 300 -31.70 8.72 2.49
CA ALA A 300 -33.15 8.55 2.69
C ALA A 300 -33.54 8.61 4.16
N GLY A 301 -34.83 8.90 4.40
CA GLY A 301 -35.45 8.86 5.72
C GLY A 301 -36.65 9.79 5.82
N PRO A 302 -37.68 9.48 6.64
CA PRO A 302 -38.83 10.37 6.86
C PRO A 302 -38.43 11.79 7.33
N GLN A 303 -37.22 11.96 7.85
CA GLN A 303 -36.71 13.21 8.40
C GLN A 303 -35.60 13.84 7.54
N VAL A 304 -35.36 13.36 6.33
CA VAL A 304 -34.39 13.95 5.40
C VAL A 304 -35.09 15.08 4.63
N PRO A 305 -34.64 16.34 4.74
CA PRO A 305 -35.14 17.41 3.89
C PRO A 305 -34.94 17.05 2.43
N ARG A 306 -35.96 17.26 1.59
CA ARG A 306 -35.80 17.09 0.14
C ARG A 306 -34.88 18.20 -0.37
N SER A 307 -33.90 17.86 -1.20
CA SER A 307 -33.20 18.86 -2.00
C SER A 307 -34.16 19.52 -2.98
N ASP A 308 -33.75 20.63 -3.59
CA ASP A 308 -34.55 21.30 -4.63
C ASP A 308 -34.80 20.38 -5.84
N THR A 309 -33.88 19.45 -6.11
CA THR A 309 -34.01 18.40 -7.14
C THR A 309 -34.86 17.21 -6.65
N GLY A 310 -35.29 17.20 -5.39
CA GLY A 310 -35.94 16.08 -4.74
C GLY A 310 -35.05 14.83 -4.62
N GLY A 311 -33.73 14.99 -4.71
CA GLY A 311 -32.73 13.92 -4.71
C GLY A 311 -32.60 13.17 -6.05
N ARG A 312 -33.11 13.74 -7.15
CA ARG A 312 -33.11 13.10 -8.49
C ARG A 312 -31.90 13.43 -9.35
N GLU A 313 -31.18 14.50 -9.00
CA GLU A 313 -30.00 14.96 -9.70
C GLU A 313 -28.85 15.09 -8.69
N PRO A 314 -27.59 14.81 -9.10
CA PRO A 314 -26.42 15.06 -8.26
C PRO A 314 -26.32 16.56 -7.92
N PRO A 315 -25.61 16.92 -6.84
CA PRO A 315 -25.32 18.33 -6.57
C PRO A 315 -24.46 18.94 -7.70
N ASP A 316 -24.43 20.27 -7.76
CA ASP A 316 -23.59 21.00 -8.71
C ASP A 316 -22.12 20.57 -8.63
N LEU A 317 -21.45 20.60 -9.79
CA LEU A 317 -20.04 20.26 -9.88
C LEU A 317 -19.19 21.15 -8.97
N ILE A 318 -18.35 20.52 -8.16
CA ILE A 318 -17.47 21.22 -7.22
C ILE A 318 -16.15 21.53 -7.92
N ARG A 319 -15.62 22.74 -7.70
CA ARG A 319 -14.26 23.11 -8.11
C ARG A 319 -13.25 22.39 -7.24
N ASP A 320 -12.30 21.72 -7.90
CA ASP A 320 -11.27 20.97 -7.20
C ASP A 320 -10.16 21.90 -6.73
N ARG A 321 -10.10 22.12 -5.41
CA ARG A 321 -9.12 23.01 -4.78
C ARG A 321 -7.74 22.39 -4.58
N ARG A 322 -7.61 21.08 -4.82
CA ARG A 322 -6.33 20.36 -4.70
C ARG A 322 -5.39 20.80 -5.82
N ARG A 323 -4.10 20.63 -5.63
CA ARG A 323 -3.05 21.12 -6.52
C ARG A 323 -2.34 19.98 -7.22
N PHE A 324 -2.09 18.88 -6.51
CA PHE A 324 -1.19 17.81 -6.97
C PHE A 324 -1.87 16.49 -7.24
N VAL A 325 -3.10 16.35 -6.76
CA VAL A 325 -3.83 15.11 -6.88
C VAL A 325 -5.14 15.26 -7.65
N ILE A 326 -5.36 14.32 -8.58
CA ILE A 326 -6.67 14.07 -9.18
C ILE A 326 -7.30 12.98 -8.32
N GLY A 327 -8.48 13.23 -7.75
CA GLY A 327 -9.10 12.19 -6.92
C GLY A 327 -9.45 10.94 -7.73
N GLY A 328 -9.78 9.86 -7.03
CA GLY A 328 -9.97 8.52 -7.57
C GLY A 328 -8.74 7.67 -7.30
N ASN A 329 -8.40 6.82 -8.26
CA ASN A 329 -7.28 5.88 -8.26
C ASN A 329 -5.91 6.48 -7.96
N MET A 330 -5.72 7.80 -7.93
CA MET A 330 -4.39 8.38 -7.68
C MET A 330 -3.27 7.72 -8.51
N THR A 331 -3.61 7.34 -9.75
CA THR A 331 -2.71 6.78 -10.76
C THR A 331 -2.28 7.86 -11.74
N GLU A 332 -3.10 8.89 -11.94
CA GLU A 332 -2.82 9.96 -12.89
C GLU A 332 -2.30 11.22 -12.18
N PRO A 333 -1.21 11.84 -12.68
CA PRO A 333 -0.70 13.07 -12.10
C PRO A 333 -1.66 14.24 -12.31
N ARG A 334 -1.79 15.09 -11.29
CA ARG A 334 -2.20 16.48 -11.49
C ARG A 334 -0.95 17.34 -11.61
N GLY A 335 -0.97 18.27 -12.55
CA GLY A 335 0.11 19.22 -12.76
C GLY A 335 0.56 19.27 -14.21
N THR A 336 1.45 20.20 -14.49
CA THR A 336 2.04 20.45 -15.79
C THR A 336 3.55 20.59 -15.66
N PHE A 337 4.23 20.49 -16.80
CA PHE A 337 5.59 20.93 -16.94
C PHE A 337 5.59 22.33 -17.56
N ASP A 338 6.11 23.32 -16.83
CA ASP A 338 6.24 24.69 -17.30
C ASP A 338 7.60 24.89 -17.96
N ALA A 339 7.63 24.68 -19.28
CA ALA A 339 8.82 24.91 -20.10
C ALA A 339 9.27 26.38 -20.14
N THR A 340 8.47 27.33 -19.64
CA THR A 340 8.84 28.75 -19.57
C THR A 340 9.71 29.08 -18.36
N VAL A 341 9.74 28.21 -17.34
CA VAL A 341 10.68 28.33 -16.23
C VAL A 341 12.11 28.28 -16.79
N PRO A 342 12.94 29.30 -16.53
CA PRO A 342 14.32 29.30 -16.99
C PRO A 342 15.10 28.15 -16.35
N ARG A 343 15.90 27.44 -17.15
CA ARG A 343 16.80 26.44 -16.60
C ARG A 343 17.83 27.12 -15.68
N PRO A 344 17.88 26.74 -14.38
CA PRO A 344 18.86 27.30 -13.47
C PRO A 344 20.26 26.89 -13.89
N THR A 345 21.23 27.77 -13.63
CA THR A 345 22.65 27.43 -13.73
C THR A 345 23.15 27.12 -12.32
N VAL A 346 23.82 25.98 -12.16
CA VAL A 346 24.56 25.64 -10.94
C VAL A 346 26.02 25.58 -11.32
N THR A 347 26.86 26.32 -10.59
CA THR A 347 28.30 26.36 -10.82
C THR A 347 29.01 25.20 -10.13
N GLU A 348 30.21 24.83 -10.60
CA GLU A 348 31.06 23.86 -9.90
C GLU A 348 31.40 24.30 -8.47
N ALA A 349 31.57 25.61 -8.25
CA ALA A 349 31.83 26.17 -6.92
C ALA A 349 30.65 25.96 -5.96
N GLU A 350 29.42 26.11 -6.43
CA GLU A 350 28.22 25.83 -5.64
C GLU A 350 28.05 24.33 -5.37
N ALA A 351 28.32 23.49 -6.37
CA ALA A 351 28.32 22.04 -6.21
C ALA A 351 29.37 21.60 -5.17
N GLU A 352 30.55 22.21 -5.20
CA GLU A 352 31.61 21.94 -4.23
C GLU A 352 31.25 22.45 -2.82
N ALA A 353 30.59 23.62 -2.72
CA ALA A 353 30.10 24.13 -1.45
C ALA A 353 29.12 23.14 -0.79
N LEU A 354 28.21 22.55 -1.56
CA LEU A 354 27.31 21.49 -1.09
C LEU A 354 28.09 20.27 -0.57
N CYS A 355 29.13 19.82 -1.29
CA CYS A 355 29.96 18.71 -0.83
C CYS A 355 30.69 18.99 0.48
N ARG A 356 31.02 20.24 0.78
CA ARG A 356 31.70 20.63 2.03
C ARG A 356 30.75 20.77 3.23
N GLN A 357 29.44 20.87 3.00
CA GLN A 357 28.46 20.88 4.09
C GLN A 357 28.41 19.50 4.73
N VAL A 358 28.88 19.36 5.97
CA VAL A 358 28.81 18.08 6.70
C VAL A 358 28.22 18.33 8.08
N ARG A 359 27.30 17.45 8.49
CA ARG A 359 26.65 17.52 9.80
C ARG A 359 27.56 16.98 10.90
N PRO A 360 27.39 17.43 12.15
CA PRO A 360 28.24 16.98 13.24
C PRO A 360 28.10 15.46 13.48
N ARG A 361 29.21 14.81 13.85
CA ARG A 361 29.25 13.39 14.21
C ARG A 361 28.53 13.06 15.52
N HIS A 362 28.22 14.09 16.30
CA HIS A 362 27.63 13.95 17.62
C HIS A 362 26.65 15.10 17.86
N THR A 363 25.42 14.77 18.25
CA THR A 363 24.43 15.73 18.73
C THR A 363 24.36 15.63 20.27
N PRO A 364 24.35 16.75 21.00
CA PRO A 364 24.16 16.71 22.45
C PRO A 364 22.88 15.94 22.84
N PRO A 365 22.89 15.21 23.96
CA PRO A 365 21.70 14.50 24.43
C PRO A 365 20.50 15.45 24.59
N PRO A 366 19.31 15.05 24.13
CA PRO A 366 18.12 15.89 24.23
C PRO A 366 17.75 16.13 25.70
N GLN A 367 17.41 17.38 26.02
CA GLN A 367 16.95 17.77 27.36
C GLN A 367 15.43 17.63 27.51
N GLU A 368 14.69 17.78 26.41
CA GLU A 368 13.23 17.72 26.40
C GLU A 368 12.72 16.28 26.57
N PRO A 369 11.73 16.03 27.46
CA PRO A 369 11.20 14.68 27.72
C PRO A 369 10.71 13.94 26.47
N HIS A 370 10.09 14.67 25.51
CA HIS A 370 9.62 14.09 24.26
C HIS A 370 10.77 13.63 23.37
N ALA A 371 11.80 14.47 23.20
CA ALA A 371 12.98 14.13 22.41
C ALA A 371 13.78 12.97 23.04
N GLN A 372 13.83 12.87 24.37
CA GLN A 372 14.39 11.70 25.06
C GLN A 372 13.59 10.43 24.80
N ALA A 373 12.25 10.52 24.72
CA ALA A 373 11.42 9.38 24.34
C ALA A 373 11.65 8.95 22.89
N LEU A 374 11.82 9.89 21.96
CA LEU A 374 12.19 9.60 20.57
C LEU A 374 13.58 8.97 20.46
N GLN A 375 14.57 9.47 21.21
CA GLN A 375 15.91 8.87 21.26
C GLN A 375 15.84 7.41 21.73
N ARG A 376 15.09 7.11 22.80
CA ARG A 376 14.91 5.71 23.25
C ARG A 376 14.27 4.82 22.19
N ARG A 377 13.31 5.34 21.41
CA ARG A 377 12.68 4.61 20.30
C ARG A 377 13.68 4.37 19.16
N LEU A 378 14.51 5.36 18.85
CA LEU A 378 15.58 5.24 17.87
C LEU A 378 16.62 4.20 18.30
N ASP A 379 17.06 4.23 19.56
CA ASP A 379 18.00 3.26 20.11
C ASP A 379 17.46 1.82 20.00
N ALA A 380 16.18 1.62 20.33
CA ALA A 380 15.53 0.31 20.20
C ALA A 380 15.45 -0.15 18.74
N ALA A 381 15.07 0.75 17.82
CA ALA A 381 14.95 0.44 16.40
C ALA A 381 16.31 0.12 15.75
N ILE A 382 17.36 0.88 16.07
CA ILE A 382 18.72 0.60 15.60
C ILE A 382 19.28 -0.66 16.24
N GLY A 383 19.03 -0.89 17.53
CA GLY A 383 19.40 -2.13 18.21
C GLY A 383 18.80 -3.35 17.53
N GLU A 384 17.49 -3.35 17.26
CA GLU A 384 16.84 -4.42 16.51
C GLU A 384 17.50 -4.62 15.14
N LEU A 385 17.71 -3.53 14.38
CA LEU A 385 18.30 -3.58 13.04
C LEU A 385 19.70 -4.20 13.02
N ILE A 386 20.57 -3.88 13.98
CA ILE A 386 21.95 -4.40 13.99
C ILE A 386 22.06 -5.80 14.60
N ASP A 387 21.18 -6.16 15.53
CA ASP A 387 21.23 -7.45 16.24
C ASP A 387 20.44 -8.56 15.54
N GLY A 388 19.43 -8.19 14.74
CA GLY A 388 18.50 -9.16 14.17
C GLY A 388 18.92 -9.77 12.83
N GLY A 389 20.01 -9.31 12.22
CA GLY A 389 20.49 -9.79 10.93
C GLY A 389 21.09 -11.21 10.93
N PRO A 390 21.52 -11.73 9.76
CA PRO A 390 21.39 -11.12 8.44
C PRO A 390 19.92 -11.00 8.02
N TRP A 391 19.57 -9.90 7.38
CA TRP A 391 18.18 -9.63 6.99
C TRP A 391 17.93 -10.01 5.54
N ALA A 392 16.73 -10.52 5.26
CA ALA A 392 16.21 -10.58 3.91
C ALA A 392 15.69 -9.21 3.45
N PRO A 393 15.57 -8.99 2.12
CA PRO A 393 14.82 -7.88 1.58
C PRO A 393 13.40 -7.86 2.15
N PHE A 394 12.88 -6.66 2.37
CA PHE A 394 11.53 -6.49 2.88
C PHE A 394 10.54 -6.58 1.74
N ILE A 395 9.66 -7.57 1.76
CA ILE A 395 8.70 -7.87 0.72
C ILE A 395 7.34 -7.35 1.15
N VAL A 396 6.62 -6.68 0.25
CA VAL A 396 5.25 -6.23 0.45
C VAL A 396 4.44 -6.61 -0.77
N GLU A 397 3.29 -7.25 -0.58
CA GLU A 397 2.31 -7.44 -1.66
C GLU A 397 1.50 -6.16 -1.83
N LEU A 398 1.50 -5.59 -3.04
CA LEU A 398 0.85 -4.33 -3.36
C LEU A 398 -0.47 -4.57 -4.08
N GLY A 399 -1.51 -4.91 -3.34
CA GLY A 399 -2.85 -5.05 -3.91
C GLY A 399 -2.89 -6.03 -5.08
N ILE A 400 -3.39 -5.57 -6.24
CA ILE A 400 -3.44 -6.38 -7.46
C ILE A 400 -2.13 -6.40 -8.26
N VAL A 401 -1.20 -5.47 -7.97
CA VAL A 401 0.03 -5.24 -8.76
C VAL A 401 1.18 -6.19 -8.37
N ARG A 402 0.98 -7.03 -7.34
CA ARG A 402 1.90 -8.08 -6.85
C ARG A 402 2.99 -7.57 -5.91
N GLU A 403 3.99 -8.41 -5.65
CA GLU A 403 5.03 -8.19 -4.66
C GLU A 403 6.08 -7.14 -5.09
N GLU A 404 6.42 -6.22 -4.20
CA GLU A 404 7.60 -5.35 -4.28
C GLU A 404 8.61 -5.72 -3.20
N ALA A 405 9.89 -5.45 -3.45
CA ALA A 405 10.97 -5.67 -2.50
C ALA A 405 11.76 -4.39 -2.22
N TYR A 406 11.86 -4.05 -0.95
CA TYR A 406 12.59 -2.91 -0.43
C TYR A 406 13.89 -3.33 0.26
N PHE A 407 14.79 -2.36 0.45
CA PHE A 407 16.13 -2.57 1.02
C PHE A 407 16.99 -3.55 0.22
N ARG A 408 16.77 -3.61 -1.10
CA ARG A 408 17.63 -4.35 -2.05
C ARG A 408 18.93 -3.61 -2.38
N ARG A 409 19.06 -2.31 -2.07
CA ARG A 409 20.34 -1.60 -2.16
C ARG A 409 20.90 -1.37 -0.79
N THR A 410 22.08 -1.89 -0.57
CA THR A 410 22.57 -2.25 0.77
C THR A 410 23.26 -1.07 1.45
N ALA A 411 23.73 -0.12 0.64
CA ALA A 411 24.09 1.21 1.10
C ALA A 411 22.95 1.95 1.81
N GLU A 412 21.67 1.61 1.57
CA GLU A 412 20.55 2.22 2.29
C GLU A 412 20.60 1.91 3.79
N THR A 413 20.78 0.64 4.15
CA THR A 413 20.83 0.22 5.55
C THR A 413 22.07 0.79 6.23
N MET A 414 23.22 0.82 5.55
CA MET A 414 24.42 1.47 6.07
C MET A 414 24.18 2.96 6.30
N GLY A 415 23.56 3.65 5.34
CA GLY A 415 23.19 5.06 5.48
C GLY A 415 22.21 5.31 6.63
N ILE A 416 21.21 4.45 6.84
CA ILE A 416 20.27 4.54 7.96
C ILE A 416 21.00 4.43 9.30
N VAL A 417 21.84 3.41 9.48
CA VAL A 417 22.60 3.23 10.72
C VAL A 417 23.57 4.39 10.93
N ALA A 418 24.28 4.81 9.88
CA ALA A 418 25.25 5.91 9.94
C ALA A 418 24.61 7.25 10.32
N LEU A 419 23.48 7.61 9.70
CA LEU A 419 22.75 8.84 9.99
C LEU A 419 22.10 8.83 11.38
N ALA A 420 21.85 7.66 11.96
CA ALA A 420 21.32 7.55 13.31
C ALA A 420 22.38 7.78 14.40
N ILE A 421 23.65 7.42 14.17
CA ILE A 421 24.74 7.46 15.18
C ILE A 421 24.80 8.78 15.97
N PRO A 422 24.73 9.97 15.36
CA PRO A 422 24.80 11.23 16.11
C PRO A 422 23.67 11.43 17.12
N HIS A 423 22.57 10.68 16.99
CA HIS A 423 21.35 10.83 17.78
C HIS A 423 21.12 9.70 18.79
N LEU A 424 21.93 8.63 18.77
CA LEU A 424 21.81 7.51 19.69
C LEU A 424 22.27 7.90 21.11
N SER A 425 21.68 7.29 22.13
CA SER A 425 22.19 7.43 23.51
C SER A 425 23.55 6.74 23.70
N GLY A 426 23.85 5.73 22.86
CA GLY A 426 25.14 5.07 22.76
C GLY A 426 25.38 4.54 21.34
N GLY A 427 26.52 4.90 20.75
CA GLY A 427 26.80 4.63 19.33
C GLY A 427 27.73 3.44 19.04
N ASP A 428 28.44 2.91 20.04
CA ASP A 428 29.56 1.99 19.80
C ASP A 428 29.15 0.71 19.07
N ARG A 429 28.01 0.13 19.45
CA ARG A 429 27.47 -1.07 18.78
C ARG A 429 27.16 -0.82 17.31
N ALA A 430 26.59 0.34 16.97
CA ALA A 430 26.31 0.72 15.60
C ALA A 430 27.60 0.94 14.79
N ARG A 431 28.65 1.50 15.42
CA ARG A 431 29.97 1.65 14.81
C ARG A 431 30.63 0.30 14.56
N ASP A 432 30.58 -0.60 15.53
CA ASP A 432 31.15 -1.95 15.42
C ASP A 432 30.44 -2.76 14.33
N TYR A 433 29.11 -2.65 14.26
CA TYR A 433 28.31 -3.23 13.18
C TYR A 433 28.78 -2.72 11.81
N LEU A 434 28.83 -1.40 11.61
CA LEU A 434 29.29 -0.81 10.34
C LEU A 434 30.73 -1.20 10.00
N ARG A 435 31.61 -1.35 11.00
CA ARG A 435 32.99 -1.82 10.79
C ARG A 435 33.02 -3.24 10.25
N GLY A 436 32.24 -4.15 10.84
CA GLY A 436 32.10 -5.52 10.35
C GLY A 436 31.61 -5.57 8.91
N LEU A 437 30.59 -4.77 8.57
CA LEU A 437 30.09 -4.70 7.20
C LEU A 437 31.15 -4.27 6.17
N LEU A 438 31.95 -3.26 6.51
CA LEU A 438 33.02 -2.79 5.63
C LEU A 438 34.13 -3.85 5.45
N GLN A 439 34.48 -4.56 6.53
CA GLN A 439 35.46 -5.65 6.49
C GLN A 439 34.98 -6.82 5.62
N ASP A 440 33.68 -7.05 5.57
CA ASP A 440 33.05 -8.07 4.73
C ASP A 440 32.84 -7.61 3.26
N GLY A 441 33.25 -6.38 2.92
CA GLY A 441 33.18 -5.86 1.55
C GLY A 441 31.87 -5.14 1.19
N MET A 442 30.99 -4.87 2.15
CA MET A 442 29.74 -4.13 1.87
C MET A 442 29.98 -2.60 1.82
N PRO A 443 29.21 -1.86 1.00
CA PRO A 443 28.25 -2.36 0.03
C PRO A 443 28.90 -2.67 -1.33
N MET A 444 30.17 -2.33 -1.54
CA MET A 444 30.73 -2.22 -2.89
C MET A 444 30.98 -3.55 -3.60
N THR A 445 31.24 -4.64 -2.87
CA THR A 445 31.52 -5.95 -3.49
C THR A 445 30.41 -6.96 -3.30
N ARG A 446 29.56 -6.77 -2.29
CA ARG A 446 28.44 -7.68 -2.01
C ARG A 446 27.27 -6.95 -1.35
N PRO A 447 26.03 -7.45 -1.54
CA PRO A 447 24.92 -6.96 -0.77
C PRO A 447 25.05 -7.33 0.71
N LEU A 448 24.48 -6.49 1.57
CA LEU A 448 24.24 -6.70 3.00
C LEU A 448 23.12 -7.71 3.29
N PHE A 449 22.10 -7.79 2.42
CA PHE A 449 20.99 -8.71 2.64
C PHE A 449 21.32 -10.11 2.16
N GLU A 450 20.66 -11.10 2.76
CA GLU A 450 20.70 -12.50 2.34
C GLU A 450 19.28 -12.93 1.96
N ALA A 451 19.10 -13.57 0.80
CA ALA A 451 17.75 -13.91 0.31
C ALA A 451 16.96 -14.84 1.26
N ASP A 452 17.67 -15.62 2.06
CA ASP A 452 17.19 -16.51 3.11
C ASP A 452 17.45 -15.97 4.53
N GLY A 453 17.85 -14.71 4.65
CA GLY A 453 18.01 -14.01 5.92
C GLY A 453 16.69 -13.85 6.68
N ARG A 454 16.78 -13.28 7.87
CA ARG A 454 15.60 -13.02 8.70
C ARG A 454 14.66 -12.03 8.02
N HIS A 455 13.37 -12.30 8.11
CA HIS A 455 12.31 -11.41 7.64
C HIS A 455 11.85 -10.47 8.76
N ARG A 456 11.48 -9.24 8.41
CA ARG A 456 11.01 -8.17 9.33
C ARG A 456 9.49 -8.02 9.34
N GLU A 457 8.83 -8.73 8.45
CA GLU A 457 7.40 -8.75 8.26
C GLU A 457 6.72 -9.43 9.46
N PHE A 458 5.61 -8.85 9.92
CA PHE A 458 4.82 -9.41 11.03
C PHE A 458 3.96 -10.62 10.61
N TYR A 459 4.08 -11.06 9.36
CA TYR A 459 3.30 -12.13 8.75
C TYR A 459 4.22 -13.19 8.13
N ASP A 460 3.69 -14.40 7.99
CA ASP A 460 4.39 -15.50 7.34
C ASP A 460 3.96 -15.54 5.87
N TYR A 461 4.92 -15.63 4.95
CA TYR A 461 4.61 -15.69 3.53
C TYR A 461 3.90 -16.98 3.14
N GLY A 462 2.86 -16.81 2.34
CA GLY A 462 2.31 -17.85 1.48
C GLY A 462 3.28 -18.23 0.35
N PRO A 463 2.95 -19.28 -0.42
CA PRO A 463 3.85 -19.86 -1.42
C PRO A 463 4.37 -18.88 -2.48
N GLY A 464 3.52 -18.01 -3.04
CA GLY A 464 3.92 -17.06 -4.10
C GLY A 464 4.88 -15.99 -3.59
N MET A 465 4.52 -15.32 -2.50
CA MET A 465 5.42 -14.35 -1.84
C MET A 465 6.75 -14.99 -1.41
N ARG A 466 6.73 -16.23 -0.92
CA ARG A 466 7.96 -16.96 -0.56
C ARG A 466 8.82 -17.27 -1.79
N ALA A 467 8.20 -17.63 -2.90
CA ALA A 467 8.91 -17.84 -4.17
C ALA A 467 9.50 -16.52 -4.68
N PHE A 468 8.78 -15.40 -4.54
CA PHE A 468 9.29 -14.07 -4.89
C PHE A 468 10.48 -13.66 -4.01
N ALA A 469 10.38 -13.84 -2.69
CA ALA A 469 11.45 -13.52 -1.73
C ALA A 469 12.75 -14.28 -2.02
N ARG A 470 12.65 -15.53 -2.49
CA ARG A 470 13.80 -16.38 -2.83
C ARG A 470 14.43 -16.07 -4.19
N ARG A 471 13.85 -15.19 -5.01
CA ARG A 471 14.43 -14.87 -6.32
C ARG A 471 15.80 -14.23 -6.13
N PRO A 472 16.84 -14.70 -6.86
CA PRO A 472 18.16 -14.11 -6.76
C PRO A 472 18.08 -12.64 -7.18
N VAL A 473 18.61 -11.75 -6.35
CA VAL A 473 18.76 -10.34 -6.69
C VAL A 473 20.12 -10.17 -7.33
N GLN A 474 20.15 -9.79 -8.60
CA GLN A 474 21.38 -9.33 -9.22
C GLN A 474 21.73 -7.96 -8.63
N TYR A 475 22.80 -7.91 -7.84
CA TYR A 475 23.31 -6.69 -7.25
C TYR A 475 24.60 -6.28 -7.95
N GLU A 476 24.61 -5.06 -8.49
CA GLU A 476 25.82 -4.39 -8.95
C GLU A 476 25.93 -3.05 -8.21
N ALA A 477 26.99 -2.88 -7.40
CA ALA A 477 27.25 -1.63 -6.71
C ALA A 477 27.58 -0.52 -7.71
N GLY A 478 26.90 0.62 -7.58
CA GLY A 478 27.06 1.79 -8.45
C GLY A 478 27.40 3.06 -7.67
N ILE A 479 27.43 4.19 -8.38
CA ILE A 479 27.64 5.51 -7.75
C ILE A 479 26.61 5.79 -6.65
N GLU A 480 25.38 5.30 -6.83
CA GLU A 480 24.23 5.49 -5.93
C GLU A 480 24.43 4.80 -4.56
N ASP A 481 25.36 3.86 -4.44
CA ASP A 481 25.70 3.19 -3.17
C ASP A 481 26.76 3.97 -2.36
N VAL A 482 27.47 4.90 -2.98
CA VAL A 482 28.66 5.55 -2.40
C VAL A 482 28.32 6.50 -1.25
N TYR A 483 27.13 7.13 -1.25
CA TYR A 483 26.73 8.00 -0.15
C TYR A 483 26.60 7.24 1.18
N GLY A 484 25.99 6.04 1.17
CA GLY A 484 25.84 5.22 2.36
C GLY A 484 27.18 4.76 2.92
N LEU A 485 28.13 4.43 2.04
CA LEU A 485 29.52 4.14 2.40
C LEU A 485 30.21 5.35 3.03
N TRP A 486 30.12 6.52 2.39
CA TRP A 486 30.68 7.77 2.94
C TRP A 486 30.11 8.06 4.34
N ALA A 487 28.78 7.99 4.48
CA ALA A 487 28.11 8.24 5.75
C ALA A 487 28.63 7.29 6.84
N ALA A 488 28.77 5.99 6.54
CA ALA A 488 29.33 5.02 7.46
C ALA A 488 30.78 5.37 7.88
N VAL A 489 31.65 5.69 6.91
CA VAL A 489 33.05 6.09 7.18
C VAL A 489 33.10 7.33 8.07
N TYR A 490 32.27 8.34 7.77
CA TYR A 490 32.29 9.62 8.47
C TYR A 490 31.69 9.53 9.88
N TYR A 491 30.46 9.04 10.02
CA TYR A 491 29.74 9.04 11.31
C TYR A 491 30.25 7.99 12.29
N ALA A 492 30.75 6.85 11.79
CA ALA A 492 31.31 5.81 12.64
C ALA A 492 32.83 5.91 12.83
N ASP A 493 33.49 6.89 12.22
CA ASP A 493 34.93 7.11 12.27
C ASP A 493 35.75 5.89 11.78
N LEU A 494 35.35 5.32 10.64
CA LEU A 494 35.88 4.05 10.11
C LEU A 494 36.85 4.28 8.95
N LYS A 495 37.77 5.23 9.08
CA LYS A 495 38.71 5.60 8.00
C LYS A 495 39.54 4.42 7.49
N ALA A 496 40.05 3.56 8.37
CA ALA A 496 40.87 2.42 7.95
C ALA A 496 40.06 1.42 7.10
N ALA A 497 38.88 1.01 7.58
CA ALA A 497 38.03 0.04 6.87
C ALA A 497 37.46 0.62 5.55
N GLY A 498 37.17 1.92 5.51
CA GLY A 498 36.72 2.58 4.29
C GLY A 498 37.80 2.68 3.21
N ALA A 499 39.08 2.76 3.58
CA ALA A 499 40.19 2.82 2.62
C ALA A 499 40.25 1.57 1.72
N GLU A 500 39.90 0.41 2.26
CA GLU A 500 39.88 -0.87 1.55
C GLU A 500 38.80 -0.91 0.43
N GLN A 501 37.77 -0.06 0.54
CA GLN A 501 36.68 0.03 -0.44
C GLN A 501 36.98 0.99 -1.60
N MET A 502 38.02 1.82 -1.50
CA MET A 502 38.25 2.93 -2.43
C MET A 502 38.47 2.49 -3.88
N ASP A 503 39.12 1.35 -4.13
CA ASP A 503 39.30 0.83 -5.49
C ASP A 503 37.96 0.51 -6.17
N ALA A 504 37.00 -0.02 -5.40
CA ALA A 504 35.66 -0.31 -5.91
C ALA A 504 34.85 0.98 -6.13
N VAL A 505 35.04 1.96 -5.25
CA VAL A 505 34.46 3.31 -5.38
C VAL A 505 34.95 4.01 -6.65
N GLU A 506 36.26 3.99 -6.94
CA GLU A 506 36.81 4.55 -8.17
C GLU A 506 36.22 3.88 -9.41
N ARG A 507 36.12 2.54 -9.42
CA ARG A 507 35.49 1.80 -10.53
C ARG A 507 34.02 2.18 -10.70
N ALA A 508 33.26 2.35 -9.62
CA ALA A 508 31.87 2.77 -9.70
C ALA A 508 31.73 4.19 -10.25
N CYS A 509 32.60 5.12 -9.83
CA CYS A 509 32.64 6.49 -10.35
C CYS A 509 33.03 6.50 -11.85
N ALA A 510 34.05 5.74 -12.24
CA ALA A 510 34.49 5.61 -13.62
C ALA A 510 33.35 5.15 -14.55
N ARG A 511 32.65 4.08 -14.16
CA ARG A 511 31.49 3.55 -14.92
C ARG A 511 30.39 4.58 -15.06
N PHE A 512 30.08 5.31 -13.99
CA PHE A 512 29.06 6.36 -14.02
C PHE A 512 29.45 7.55 -14.90
N LEU A 513 30.70 8.03 -14.81
CA LEU A 513 31.17 9.17 -15.62
C LEU A 513 31.30 8.85 -17.10
N ALA A 514 31.50 7.57 -17.47
CA ALA A 514 31.50 7.12 -18.85
C ALA A 514 30.12 7.24 -19.53
N GLN A 515 29.04 7.33 -18.74
CA GLN A 515 27.67 7.51 -19.27
C GLN A 515 27.37 9.01 -19.46
N PRO A 516 26.56 9.37 -20.48
CA PRO A 516 26.11 10.75 -20.67
C PRO A 516 25.21 11.21 -19.52
N VAL A 517 25.12 12.53 -19.31
CA VAL A 517 24.11 13.11 -18.42
C VAL A 517 22.78 13.10 -19.17
N THR A 518 21.84 12.29 -18.70
CA THR A 518 20.48 12.25 -19.23
C THR A 518 19.52 12.27 -18.06
N PHE A 519 18.64 13.27 -18.04
CA PHE A 519 17.47 13.29 -17.17
C PHE A 519 16.27 13.63 -18.05
N ASP A 520 15.29 12.74 -18.07
CA ASP A 520 14.02 12.96 -18.72
C ASP A 520 12.95 13.07 -17.63
N HIS A 521 12.28 14.21 -17.55
CA HIS A 521 11.24 14.45 -16.55
C HIS A 521 9.94 13.67 -16.84
N ASP A 522 9.79 13.17 -18.08
CA ASP A 522 8.68 12.34 -18.54
C ASP A 522 9.01 10.83 -18.44
N ASP A 523 10.23 10.46 -18.06
CA ASP A 523 10.58 9.06 -17.81
C ASP A 523 9.94 8.56 -16.52
N ASP A 524 8.84 7.86 -16.70
CA ASP A 524 8.09 7.14 -15.69
C ASP A 524 8.50 5.66 -15.59
N ARG A 525 9.25 5.13 -16.57
CA ARG A 525 9.59 3.70 -16.65
C ARG A 525 10.81 3.30 -15.85
N GLN A 526 11.83 4.15 -15.86
CA GLN A 526 13.13 3.89 -15.24
C GLN A 526 13.34 4.73 -13.98
N ASP A 527 12.27 5.31 -13.42
CA ASP A 527 12.30 6.05 -12.17
C ASP A 527 13.34 7.19 -12.15
N ALA A 528 13.48 7.93 -13.27
CA ALA A 528 14.57 8.88 -13.49
C ALA A 528 14.75 9.91 -12.35
N ALA A 529 13.67 10.40 -11.75
CA ALA A 529 13.74 11.34 -10.63
C ALA A 529 14.29 10.73 -9.34
N GLU A 530 14.00 9.45 -9.08
CA GLU A 530 14.59 8.71 -7.95
C GLU A 530 16.10 8.50 -8.17
N HIS A 531 16.48 8.08 -9.38
CA HIS A 531 17.88 7.92 -9.77
C HIS A 531 18.66 9.23 -9.73
N LEU A 532 18.08 10.35 -10.15
CA LEU A 532 18.72 11.66 -10.10
C LEU A 532 19.15 12.03 -8.67
N ASN A 533 18.27 11.84 -7.69
CA ASN A 533 18.61 12.07 -6.28
C ASN A 533 19.73 11.13 -5.80
N ALA A 534 19.64 9.85 -6.12
CA ALA A 534 20.62 8.84 -5.72
C ALA A 534 22.01 9.09 -6.34
N GLN A 535 22.07 9.52 -7.60
CA GLN A 535 23.30 9.84 -8.31
C GLN A 535 23.97 11.09 -7.75
N ILE A 536 23.20 12.14 -7.46
CA ILE A 536 23.69 13.35 -6.79
C ILE A 536 24.27 13.00 -5.42
N ALA A 537 23.52 12.23 -4.61
CA ALA A 537 24.00 11.74 -3.31
C ALA A 537 25.29 10.93 -3.47
N GLY A 538 25.34 10.02 -4.44
CA GLY A 538 26.51 9.21 -4.76
C GLY A 538 27.77 10.03 -5.08
N LEU A 539 27.64 11.07 -5.91
CA LEU A 539 28.75 11.98 -6.23
C LEU A 539 29.18 12.81 -5.01
N ILE A 540 28.25 13.27 -4.17
CA ILE A 540 28.57 13.92 -2.90
C ILE A 540 29.40 12.98 -2.03
N GLY A 541 28.97 11.73 -1.88
CA GLY A 541 29.69 10.70 -1.13
C GLY A 541 31.09 10.45 -1.69
N TYR A 542 31.21 10.30 -3.02
CA TYR A 542 32.48 10.10 -3.71
C TYR A 542 33.46 11.25 -3.46
N LEU A 543 33.01 12.49 -3.67
CA LEU A 543 33.87 13.67 -3.49
C LEU A 543 34.37 13.84 -2.05
N ARG A 544 33.53 13.49 -1.07
CA ARG A 544 33.93 13.54 0.35
C ARG A 544 34.85 12.39 0.75
N LEU A 545 34.65 11.19 0.21
CA LEU A 545 35.60 10.09 0.40
C LEU A 545 36.95 10.45 -0.22
N ALA A 546 36.94 11.03 -1.42
CA ALA A 546 38.15 11.43 -2.10
C ALA A 546 38.96 12.46 -1.30
N ASP A 547 38.28 13.46 -0.72
CA ASP A 547 38.88 14.42 0.22
C ASP A 547 39.39 13.75 1.50
N THR A 548 38.61 12.83 2.08
CA THR A 548 38.98 12.10 3.31
C THR A 548 40.28 11.32 3.18
N TYR A 549 40.52 10.71 2.01
CA TYR A 549 41.67 9.86 1.74
C TYR A 549 42.78 10.54 0.93
N ASP A 550 42.59 11.81 0.54
CA ASP A 550 43.47 12.50 -0.42
C ASP A 550 43.72 11.64 -1.67
N ARG A 551 42.65 11.04 -2.19
CA ARG A 551 42.68 10.05 -3.26
C ARG A 551 41.46 10.19 -4.16
N GLY A 552 41.66 10.30 -5.47
CA GLY A 552 40.61 9.99 -6.43
C GLY A 552 40.93 10.43 -7.84
N GLU A 553 40.97 9.48 -8.78
CA GLU A 553 41.35 9.74 -10.17
C GLU A 553 40.29 10.56 -10.90
N HIS A 554 39.04 10.42 -10.45
CA HIS A 554 37.88 10.99 -11.10
C HIS A 554 37.32 12.25 -10.43
N VAL A 555 38.02 12.83 -9.44
CA VAL A 555 37.53 14.01 -8.67
C VAL A 555 37.13 15.17 -9.59
N ALA A 556 37.99 15.55 -10.54
CA ALA A 556 37.69 16.65 -11.46
C ALA A 556 36.48 16.33 -12.36
N GLY A 557 36.32 15.07 -12.77
CA GLY A 557 35.16 14.62 -13.56
C GLY A 557 33.87 14.62 -12.75
N ALA A 558 33.93 14.15 -11.51
CA ALA A 558 32.80 14.12 -10.58
C ALA A 558 32.32 15.54 -10.22
N ARG A 559 33.23 16.50 -9.98
CA ARG A 559 32.88 17.91 -9.75
C ARG A 559 32.14 18.52 -10.96
N ARG A 560 32.71 18.34 -12.15
CA ARG A 560 32.07 18.77 -13.41
C ARG A 560 30.71 18.12 -13.64
N ARG A 561 30.53 16.86 -13.21
CA ARG A 561 29.28 16.11 -13.37
C ARG A 561 28.20 16.51 -12.37
N LEU A 562 28.57 16.89 -11.15
CA LEU A 562 27.62 17.20 -10.09
C LEU A 562 26.79 18.46 -10.39
N ALA A 563 27.43 19.51 -10.91
CA ALA A 563 26.77 20.77 -11.23
C ALA A 563 25.58 20.64 -12.21
N PRO A 564 25.70 19.99 -13.39
CA PRO A 564 24.56 19.82 -14.29
C PRO A 564 23.45 18.93 -13.69
N LEU A 565 23.78 17.91 -12.87
CA LEU A 565 22.74 17.11 -12.20
C LEU A 565 21.97 17.93 -11.16
N LEU A 566 22.66 18.78 -10.39
CA LEU A 566 22.01 19.71 -9.46
C LEU A 566 21.13 20.73 -10.21
N ALA A 567 21.58 21.21 -11.37
CA ALA A 567 20.79 22.10 -12.23
C ALA A 567 19.51 21.40 -12.72
N GLU A 568 19.60 20.17 -13.23
CA GLU A 568 18.42 19.38 -13.61
C GLU A 568 17.50 19.14 -12.42
N ARG A 569 18.04 18.80 -11.24
CA ARG A 569 17.22 18.55 -10.05
C ARG A 569 16.49 19.80 -9.57
N LEU A 570 17.16 20.95 -9.58
CA LEU A 570 16.55 22.23 -9.23
C LEU A 570 15.50 22.62 -10.25
N TYR A 571 15.80 22.48 -11.54
CA TYR A 571 14.87 22.74 -12.62
C TYR A 571 13.60 21.89 -12.49
N HIS A 572 13.77 20.59 -12.21
CA HIS A 572 12.65 19.68 -12.02
C HIS A 572 11.77 20.08 -10.82
N GLU A 573 12.37 20.59 -9.73
CA GLU A 573 11.60 21.11 -8.59
C GLU A 573 10.79 22.35 -8.95
N GLN A 574 11.32 23.21 -9.82
CA GLN A 574 10.72 24.51 -10.15
C GLN A 574 9.71 24.43 -11.29
N ALA A 575 10.00 23.62 -12.31
CA ALA A 575 9.26 23.59 -13.57
C ALA A 575 8.19 22.51 -13.64
N ASP A 576 8.32 21.43 -12.86
CA ASP A 576 7.41 20.29 -12.98
C ASP A 576 6.53 20.19 -11.74
N SER A 577 5.23 20.43 -11.87
CA SER A 577 4.28 20.27 -10.75
C SER A 577 3.68 18.87 -10.66
N ARG A 578 4.03 17.96 -11.58
CA ARG A 578 3.51 16.60 -11.61
C ARG A 578 4.30 15.73 -10.63
N LEU A 579 3.77 15.53 -9.43
CA LEU A 579 4.45 14.80 -8.35
C LEU A 579 4.29 13.28 -8.46
N LEU A 580 3.14 12.85 -8.96
CA LEU A 580 2.84 11.44 -9.18
C LEU A 580 3.40 10.98 -10.54
N ARG A 581 3.91 9.75 -10.59
CA ARG A 581 4.42 9.10 -11.81
C ARG A 581 3.94 7.67 -11.88
N HIS A 582 3.61 7.20 -13.07
CA HIS A 582 3.47 5.77 -13.33
C HIS A 582 4.83 5.07 -13.14
N SER A 583 4.86 3.75 -13.02
CA SER A 583 6.13 3.01 -13.08
C SER A 583 5.93 1.60 -13.65
N ASP A 584 6.90 1.16 -14.45
CA ASP A 584 6.86 -0.09 -15.21
C ASP A 584 7.28 -1.32 -14.37
N LEU A 585 7.49 -1.16 -13.05
CA LEU A 585 7.72 -2.31 -12.14
C LEU A 585 6.56 -3.33 -12.18
N GLY A 586 5.37 -2.91 -12.61
CA GLY A 586 4.31 -3.81 -13.06
C GLY A 586 4.62 -4.39 -14.43
N GLN A 587 5.18 -5.60 -14.51
CA GLN A 587 5.30 -6.31 -15.80
C GLN A 587 3.90 -6.47 -16.45
N GLY A 588 3.65 -5.78 -17.57
CA GLY A 588 2.45 -5.94 -18.42
C GLY A 588 1.54 -4.70 -18.50
N ASN A 589 0.29 -4.89 -18.95
CA ASN A 589 -0.72 -3.83 -19.17
C ASN A 589 -1.29 -3.21 -17.86
N MET A 590 -0.60 -3.31 -16.72
CA MET A 590 -1.16 -2.89 -15.42
C MET A 590 -0.91 -1.41 -15.15
N ARG A 591 -1.85 -0.55 -15.58
CA ARG A 591 -1.87 0.91 -15.36
C ARG A 591 -2.10 1.35 -13.90
N HIS A 592 -2.03 0.42 -12.95
CA HIS A 592 -2.36 0.65 -11.54
C HIS A 592 -1.10 0.77 -10.68
N TYR A 593 0.05 1.17 -11.22
CA TYR A 593 1.25 1.38 -10.42
C TYR A 593 1.74 2.81 -10.58
N ALA A 594 1.66 3.58 -9.49
CA ALA A 594 2.15 4.95 -9.46
C ALA A 594 2.90 5.26 -8.16
N LYS A 595 3.87 6.17 -8.17
CA LYS A 595 4.65 6.59 -7.00
C LYS A 595 5.04 8.07 -7.08
N VAL A 596 5.68 8.59 -6.02
CA VAL A 596 6.22 9.96 -5.97
C VAL A 596 7.75 9.89 -5.98
N PRO A 597 8.39 9.62 -7.14
CA PRO A 597 9.82 9.33 -7.21
C PRO A 597 10.70 10.53 -6.85
N ARG A 598 10.16 11.76 -7.00
CA ARG A 598 10.86 13.03 -6.77
C ARG A 598 11.50 13.15 -5.39
N TYR A 599 10.91 12.55 -4.36
CA TYR A 599 11.38 12.64 -2.98
C TYR A 599 12.05 11.35 -2.49
N LEU A 600 12.07 10.30 -3.31
CA LEU A 600 12.80 9.09 -2.98
C LEU A 600 14.31 9.36 -3.05
N ARG A 601 15.09 8.67 -2.20
CA ARG A 601 16.57 8.75 -2.16
C ARG A 601 17.16 10.11 -1.83
N LEU A 602 16.36 11.04 -1.30
CA LEU A 602 16.90 12.29 -0.78
C LEU A 602 17.89 12.04 0.37
N VAL A 603 18.90 12.90 0.43
CA VAL A 603 19.89 12.98 1.50
C VAL A 603 19.81 14.36 2.16
N PRO A 604 20.19 14.53 3.44
CA PRO A 604 19.93 15.77 4.17
C PRO A 604 20.47 17.00 3.47
N GLU A 605 21.67 16.89 2.88
CA GLU A 605 22.33 18.02 2.22
C GLU A 605 21.63 18.44 0.94
N LEU A 606 21.15 17.48 0.14
CA LEU A 606 20.38 17.79 -1.06
C LEU A 606 19.02 18.39 -0.71
N SER A 607 18.35 17.88 0.34
CA SER A 607 17.10 18.45 0.84
C SER A 607 17.28 19.89 1.29
N GLU A 608 18.29 20.17 2.12
CA GLU A 608 18.61 21.52 2.60
C GLU A 608 18.96 22.46 1.44
N TRP A 609 19.75 22.00 0.48
CA TRP A 609 20.12 22.75 -0.72
C TRP A 609 18.91 23.13 -1.58
N LEU A 610 17.96 22.20 -1.76
CA LEU A 610 16.68 22.46 -2.42
C LEU A 610 15.85 23.46 -1.64
N GLY A 611 15.80 23.32 -0.30
CA GLY A 611 15.15 24.24 0.61
C GLY A 611 15.60 25.69 0.47
N GLN A 612 16.89 25.90 0.18
CA GLN A 612 17.48 27.23 0.00
C GLN A 612 17.24 27.83 -1.40
N ARG A 613 17.00 27.01 -2.43
CA ARG A 613 17.02 27.44 -3.85
C ARG A 613 15.68 27.31 -4.58
N ALA A 614 14.82 26.43 -4.09
CA ALA A 614 13.45 26.24 -4.58
C ALA A 614 12.46 26.30 -3.42
N THR A 615 12.68 27.17 -2.43
CA THR A 615 11.88 27.23 -1.20
C THR A 615 10.38 27.28 -1.48
N GLU A 616 9.94 28.10 -2.43
CA GLU A 616 8.52 28.23 -2.76
C GLU A 616 7.96 26.97 -3.40
N SER A 617 8.59 26.44 -4.45
CA SER A 617 8.14 25.22 -5.13
C SER A 617 8.21 23.99 -4.22
N LEU A 618 9.31 23.81 -3.48
CA LEU A 618 9.46 22.72 -2.53
C LEU A 618 8.40 22.80 -1.44
N ARG A 619 8.15 23.98 -0.87
CA ARG A 619 7.08 24.18 0.12
C ARG A 619 5.73 23.83 -0.49
N MET A 620 5.41 24.41 -1.65
CA MET A 620 4.16 24.16 -2.35
C MET A 620 3.92 22.66 -2.55
N HIS A 621 4.93 21.93 -3.03
CA HIS A 621 4.82 20.52 -3.32
C HIS A 621 4.76 19.64 -2.07
N VAL A 622 5.67 19.83 -1.12
CA VAL A 622 5.78 18.98 0.07
C VAL A 622 4.60 19.21 1.02
N GLU A 623 4.22 20.46 1.26
CA GLU A 623 3.05 20.77 2.08
C GLU A 623 1.76 20.32 1.39
N GLY A 624 1.63 20.55 0.07
CA GLY A 624 0.48 20.09 -0.68
C GLY A 624 0.36 18.57 -0.70
N LEU A 625 1.47 17.83 -0.79
CA LEU A 625 1.44 16.39 -0.59
C LEU A 625 1.00 16.05 0.84
N ALA A 626 1.58 16.66 1.87
CA ALA A 626 1.20 16.37 3.26
C ALA A 626 -0.29 16.63 3.54
N ASP A 627 -0.86 17.69 2.96
CA ASP A 627 -2.25 18.10 3.14
C ASP A 627 -3.22 17.27 2.28
N GLU A 628 -2.88 17.02 1.01
CA GLU A 628 -3.75 16.32 0.06
C GLU A 628 -3.60 14.79 0.13
N LEU A 629 -2.45 14.31 0.62
CA LEU A 629 -2.05 12.91 0.72
C LEU A 629 -1.21 12.67 2.00
N PRO A 630 -1.85 12.40 3.16
CA PRO A 630 -1.15 12.20 4.44
C PRO A 630 -0.36 10.88 4.53
N LEU A 631 0.56 10.65 3.59
CA LEU A 631 1.26 9.39 3.34
C LEU A 631 2.53 9.22 4.17
N TRP A 632 3.07 10.31 4.73
CA TRP A 632 4.40 10.28 5.32
C TRP A 632 4.41 9.76 6.77
N TYR A 633 3.34 9.99 7.54
CA TYR A 633 3.26 9.58 8.96
C TYR A 633 2.42 8.31 9.21
N GLN A 634 1.64 7.86 8.23
CA GLN A 634 0.87 6.62 8.32
C GLN A 634 1.68 5.45 7.76
N ALA A 635 2.59 4.89 8.55
CA ALA A 635 3.17 3.59 8.22
C ALA A 635 2.05 2.55 8.18
N TRP A 636 1.93 1.80 7.06
CA TRP A 636 0.89 0.80 6.85
C TRP A 636 -0.55 1.33 6.77
N GLY A 637 -0.72 2.65 6.60
CA GLY A 637 -2.00 3.22 6.18
C GLY A 637 -2.34 2.81 4.75
N GLU A 638 -3.64 2.84 4.41
CA GLU A 638 -4.10 2.56 3.05
C GLU A 638 -3.40 3.49 2.04
N ARG A 639 -2.86 2.93 0.95
CA ARG A 639 -2.18 3.70 -0.09
C ARG A 639 -3.18 4.65 -0.74
N MET A 640 -2.92 5.94 -0.65
CA MET A 640 -3.63 6.96 -1.43
C MET A 640 -2.99 7.17 -2.81
N ILE A 641 -2.19 6.22 -3.33
CA ILE A 641 -1.38 6.38 -4.55
C ILE A 641 -1.40 5.07 -5.34
N GLY A 642 -1.45 5.09 -6.66
CA GLY A 642 -1.30 3.87 -7.45
C GLY A 642 -2.50 2.92 -7.36
N GLY A 643 -3.69 3.45 -7.16
CA GLY A 643 -4.95 2.81 -7.48
C GLY A 643 -5.32 1.59 -6.67
N GLU A 644 -5.37 0.44 -7.33
CA GLU A 644 -5.82 -0.85 -6.77
C GLU A 644 -4.77 -1.53 -5.87
N ASN A 645 -3.98 -0.70 -5.19
CA ASN A 645 -2.86 -1.06 -4.32
C ASN A 645 -3.14 -0.54 -2.91
N TYR A 646 -2.88 -1.33 -1.87
CA TYR A 646 -3.32 -1.00 -0.52
C TYR A 646 -2.22 -0.47 0.43
N VAL A 647 -0.91 -0.48 0.08
CA VAL A 647 0.18 0.07 0.95
C VAL A 647 1.12 1.07 0.27
N SER A 648 1.38 2.21 0.91
CA SER A 648 2.42 3.18 0.50
C SER A 648 3.84 2.64 0.73
N PRO A 649 4.75 2.77 -0.25
CA PRO A 649 6.14 2.36 -0.08
C PRO A 649 6.83 3.02 1.12
N PRO A 650 7.55 2.27 1.98
CA PRO A 650 8.18 2.83 3.19
C PRO A 650 9.29 3.87 2.89
N ASN A 651 9.87 3.83 1.69
CA ASN A 651 10.91 4.78 1.27
C ASN A 651 10.34 6.20 1.00
N LEU A 652 9.06 6.33 0.68
CA LEU A 652 8.43 7.64 0.46
C LEU A 652 8.33 8.44 1.76
N SER A 653 7.90 7.81 2.85
CA SER A 653 7.81 8.42 4.17
C SER A 653 9.14 9.03 4.61
N ARG A 654 10.24 8.29 4.42
CA ARG A 654 11.60 8.79 4.69
C ARG A 654 11.93 10.01 3.83
N GLY A 655 11.68 9.94 2.53
CA GLY A 655 11.95 11.02 1.59
C GLY A 655 11.22 12.33 1.93
N LEU A 656 9.92 12.23 2.21
CA LEU A 656 9.09 13.36 2.61
C LEU A 656 9.51 13.91 3.97
N PHE A 657 9.85 13.05 4.94
CA PHE A 657 10.40 13.48 6.21
C PHE A 657 11.66 14.34 6.01
N MET A 658 12.59 13.90 5.15
CA MET A 658 13.82 14.65 4.86
C MET A 658 13.53 15.98 4.15
N ALA A 659 12.58 16.01 3.21
CA ALA A 659 12.17 17.24 2.55
C ALA A 659 11.56 18.26 3.54
N MET A 660 10.75 17.79 4.49
CA MET A 660 10.14 18.64 5.52
C MET A 660 11.15 19.09 6.59
N ALA A 661 11.89 18.15 7.18
CA ALA A 661 12.81 18.41 8.27
C ALA A 661 14.04 19.21 7.82
N ASP A 662 14.73 18.74 6.77
CA ASP A 662 15.98 19.35 6.32
C ASP A 662 15.75 20.43 5.24
N GLY A 663 14.78 20.23 4.34
CA GLY A 663 14.49 21.18 3.27
C GLY A 663 13.66 22.39 3.73
N LEU A 664 12.56 22.16 4.45
CA LEU A 664 11.66 23.23 4.88
C LEU A 664 11.92 23.72 6.31
N GLY A 665 12.72 23.00 7.11
CA GLY A 665 12.92 23.32 8.52
C GLY A 665 11.63 23.22 9.34
N ALA A 666 10.78 22.22 9.05
CA ALA A 666 9.52 22.00 9.76
C ALA A 666 9.73 21.83 11.27
N SER A 667 8.81 22.36 12.09
CA SER A 667 8.90 22.22 13.54
C SER A 667 8.62 20.77 13.99
N PRO A 668 9.11 20.35 15.16
CA PRO A 668 8.84 19.02 15.70
C PRO A 668 7.35 18.70 15.86
N GLU A 669 6.48 19.67 16.09
CA GLU A 669 5.03 19.46 16.21
C GLU A 669 4.36 19.16 14.87
N ARG A 670 5.00 19.57 13.78
CA ARG A 670 4.55 19.33 12.41
C ARG A 670 5.04 17.98 11.87
N LEU A 671 6.17 17.49 12.40
CA LEU A 671 6.81 16.19 12.12
C LEU A 671 6.30 15.10 13.07
#